data_AF-A0A933X6Q7-F1
#
_entry.id   AF-A0A933X6Q7-F1
#
_cell.length_a   1.000
_cell.length_b   1.000
_cell.length_c   1.000
_cell.angle_alpha   90.00
_cell.angle_beta   90.00
_cell.angle_gamma   90.00
#
_symmetry.space_group_name_H-M   'P 1'
#
loop_
_entity.id
_entity.type
_entity.pdbx_description
1 polymer ?
#
loop_
_entity_poly.entity_id
_entity_poly.type
_entity_poly.pdbx_seq_one_letter_code
_entity_poly.pdbx_strand_id
1 'polypeptide(L)'
;MRERCLSRAGVGRGRCWLPVLALLAWSWSPLAAANASLSAAPLLTNAQQVLDLGLERSRAGNIPVRLRGVMTYQAVHRPEWFYLQDDSAAVLIIVSNQPPAMVSGQLIEVDGVAAAGIWAPFVGGRAVRVMGMAPLPAPKRTPPAQLALGADFGHWVEVEATVRDVAVSKNRLLLLCAEKGLLFQVWSAHREELPLPLDLLDARVQLQGVPWVDVGYERRPFGFKLHQPGTNCIRVLTSGRAAIFERPSCAVQSLRQFAGDRNARVKVTGVVTLHSPAGWLCLQDGTGGLFARQLAVLPRDDDPRGRFLERDQPQLQPGDRIELVGAPLDDRPFAPTMDDAEFRLLGHTPPRTPRALSTTELKSGRHDAELVSLKARVVDVERHDTGDFFEQKVWLQSAECTFEALLDTRENKSLAVRQNDFVAVSGVCRVQPGQFQQVRSFSLHLRGPGDLVVTRPPSWWSLRWVAWLLAGGGVVVLTGLIAITLLRRQVARRTVELSDANARLVEQVAGRQRAEEELRAALAAEKDLNQLKSNFVSMVSHEFRTPLGAIQSSAELLQNYFDRLTSERRARLLQAIVASTGDMARIMEDVLLLSQVETARYEFQPRRLSLDELCQRLADETTSATQGRCPIQLRLGPLPELSWCDEGLLRHVFNNLLSNAVKYSLAGAPVEFRAEQVDREVVFTVQDRGLGIPTEDQARLFQAFARGSNVGHTPGTGLGLVIVQRCVTLHGGTVSLDSTPDVGTTVTVRLPLLSENESDTSLLRRWRERVPTTST
;
A
#
# COMPACT_ATOMS: atom_id res chain seq x y z
N MET A 1 21.15 -34.72 16.82
CA MET A 1 21.08 -36.14 17.28
C MET A 1 19.73 -36.34 17.98
N ARG A 2 18.95 -37.42 17.82
CA ARG A 2 19.17 -38.89 17.89
C ARG A 2 19.24 -39.45 19.33
N GLU A 3 18.13 -40.06 19.78
CA GLU A 3 17.97 -41.37 20.48
C GLU A 3 16.43 -41.62 20.63
N ARG A 4 15.79 -42.80 20.43
CA ARG A 4 15.98 -44.23 20.84
C ARG A 4 15.57 -44.48 22.32
N CYS A 5 15.03 -45.62 22.81
CA CYS A 5 14.46 -46.91 22.32
C CYS A 5 13.93 -47.73 23.55
N LEU A 6 13.10 -48.81 23.54
CA LEU A 6 12.16 -49.47 22.60
C LEU A 6 11.29 -50.55 23.34
N SER A 7 9.95 -50.54 23.26
CA SER A 7 9.04 -51.66 23.66
C SER A 7 7.65 -51.49 22.98
N ARG A 8 6.86 -52.47 22.48
CA ARG A 8 6.63 -53.94 22.64
C ARG A 8 5.90 -54.38 23.93
N ALA A 9 4.90 -55.30 23.92
CA ALA A 9 4.02 -55.87 22.88
C ALA A 9 2.89 -56.74 23.51
N GLY A 10 1.80 -57.05 22.78
CA GLY A 10 0.71 -57.99 23.15
C GLY A 10 -0.69 -57.35 23.04
N VAL A 11 -1.69 -57.76 22.23
CA VAL A 11 -2.23 -59.04 21.68
C VAL A 11 -3.34 -59.68 22.55
N GLY A 12 -4.60 -59.57 22.10
CA GLY A 12 -5.78 -60.22 22.73
C GLY A 12 -7.08 -60.11 21.89
N ARG A 13 -7.73 -61.26 21.63
CA ARG A 13 -8.95 -61.48 20.77
C ARG A 13 -10.25 -60.89 21.39
N GLY A 14 -11.38 -60.67 20.69
CA GLY A 14 -11.74 -60.84 19.26
C GLY A 14 -13.24 -61.24 19.03
N ARG A 15 -13.66 -61.40 17.76
CA ARG A 15 -15.00 -61.88 17.23
C ARG A 15 -16.17 -60.87 17.26
N CYS A 16 -16.80 -60.51 16.12
CA CYS A 16 -17.81 -61.18 15.25
C CYS A 16 -19.27 -61.00 15.76
N TRP A 17 -20.31 -60.75 14.94
CA TRP A 17 -20.79 -61.55 13.77
C TRP A 17 -21.32 -60.72 12.56
N LEU A 18 -21.60 -61.44 11.46
CA LEU A 18 -22.21 -61.10 10.14
C LEU A 18 -23.37 -62.13 9.89
N PRO A 19 -23.96 -62.35 8.68
CA PRO A 19 -24.13 -61.59 7.41
C PRO A 19 -25.65 -61.37 7.07
N VAL A 20 -26.11 -60.95 5.87
CA VAL A 20 -26.43 -61.73 4.62
C VAL A 20 -26.96 -60.69 3.59
N LEU A 21 -26.37 -60.48 2.39
CA LEU A 21 -26.41 -61.25 1.13
C LEU A 21 -27.81 -61.41 0.50
N ALA A 22 -28.02 -61.40 -0.83
CA ALA A 22 -27.09 -61.34 -1.96
C ALA A 22 -27.36 -60.06 -2.82
N LEU A 23 -27.38 -59.96 -4.17
CA LEU A 23 -27.20 -60.88 -5.32
C LEU A 23 -26.67 -60.06 -6.54
N LEU A 24 -26.77 -60.59 -7.77
CA LEU A 24 -26.21 -60.04 -9.03
C LEU A 24 -27.17 -60.31 -10.21
N ALA A 25 -27.19 -59.45 -11.24
CA ALA A 25 -26.90 -59.81 -12.65
C ALA A 25 -27.36 -58.77 -13.71
N TRP A 26 -26.36 -58.24 -14.44
CA TRP A 26 -26.27 -58.01 -15.90
C TRP A 26 -27.46 -57.47 -16.74
N SER A 27 -27.16 -56.40 -17.49
CA SER A 27 -27.27 -56.40 -18.97
C SER A 27 -26.23 -55.41 -19.56
N TRP A 28 -25.95 -55.48 -20.87
CA TRP A 28 -24.86 -54.74 -21.53
C TRP A 28 -25.32 -53.45 -22.25
N SER A 29 -24.38 -52.50 -22.36
CA SER A 29 -24.34 -51.34 -23.29
C SER A 29 -24.19 -51.80 -24.77
N PRO A 30 -24.17 -50.93 -25.83
CA PRO A 30 -23.62 -49.56 -25.88
C PRO A 30 -24.30 -48.54 -26.83
N LEU A 31 -23.61 -47.39 -27.07
CA LEU A 31 -23.76 -46.39 -28.15
C LEU A 31 -24.96 -45.39 -28.04
N ALA A 32 -24.82 -44.09 -28.34
CA ALA A 32 -23.61 -43.31 -28.67
C ALA A 32 -23.69 -41.80 -28.33
N ALA A 33 -22.51 -41.23 -28.04
CA ALA A 33 -22.04 -39.86 -28.34
C ALA A 33 -22.87 -38.60 -27.97
N ALA A 34 -22.38 -37.89 -26.95
CA ALA A 34 -22.33 -36.41 -26.94
C ALA A 34 -21.11 -35.93 -26.12
N ASN A 35 -20.02 -35.55 -26.78
CA ASN A 35 -18.89 -34.87 -26.12
C ASN A 35 -19.21 -33.37 -25.99
N ALA A 36 -19.12 -32.82 -24.78
CA ALA A 36 -19.11 -31.38 -24.53
C ALA A 36 -17.71 -30.95 -24.05
N SER A 37 -17.09 -30.00 -24.76
CA SER A 37 -15.68 -29.66 -24.59
C SER A 37 -15.36 -28.93 -23.29
N LEU A 38 -14.33 -29.40 -22.57
CA LEU A 38 -13.50 -28.51 -21.77
C LEU A 38 -12.91 -27.44 -22.70
N SER A 39 -13.35 -26.19 -22.58
CA SER A 39 -12.69 -25.08 -23.25
C SER A 39 -11.30 -24.92 -22.65
N ALA A 40 -10.26 -25.22 -23.43
CA ALA A 40 -8.90 -24.90 -23.03
C ALA A 40 -8.80 -23.39 -22.74
N ALA A 41 -8.10 -23.02 -21.66
CA ALA A 41 -7.80 -21.61 -21.40
C ALA A 41 -7.00 -21.04 -22.60
N PRO A 42 -7.30 -19.81 -23.05
CA PRO A 42 -6.71 -19.28 -24.27
C PRO A 42 -5.19 -19.21 -24.14
N LEU A 43 -4.49 -19.69 -25.19
CA LEU A 43 -3.04 -19.67 -25.26
C LEU A 43 -2.56 -18.21 -25.35
N LEU A 44 -1.85 -17.74 -24.33
CA LEU A 44 -1.24 -16.42 -24.36
C LEU A 44 -0.01 -16.44 -25.25
N THR A 45 0.11 -15.43 -26.13
CA THR A 45 1.06 -15.42 -27.25
C THR A 45 2.02 -14.22 -27.25
N ASN A 46 1.79 -13.23 -26.38
CA ASN A 46 2.72 -12.13 -26.14
C ASN A 46 2.87 -11.83 -24.64
N ALA A 47 3.93 -11.12 -24.27
CA ALA A 47 4.30 -10.82 -22.89
C ALA A 47 3.27 -9.90 -22.21
N GLN A 48 2.70 -8.92 -22.92
CA GLN A 48 1.71 -8.01 -22.33
C GLN A 48 0.45 -8.76 -21.88
N GLN A 49 -0.04 -9.74 -22.65
CA GLN A 49 -1.14 -10.63 -22.25
C GLN A 49 -0.86 -11.38 -20.95
N VAL A 50 0.40 -11.75 -20.67
CA VAL A 50 0.79 -12.43 -19.43
C VAL A 50 0.78 -11.46 -18.24
N LEU A 51 1.19 -10.21 -18.45
CA LEU A 51 1.12 -9.14 -17.43
C LEU A 51 -0.33 -8.74 -17.14
N ASP A 52 -1.17 -8.60 -18.16
CA ASP A 52 -2.58 -8.20 -18.09
C ASP A 52 -3.49 -9.20 -17.36
N LEU A 53 -3.02 -10.45 -17.13
CA LEU A 53 -3.69 -11.38 -16.22
C LEU A 53 -3.82 -10.83 -14.80
N GLY A 54 -2.84 -10.05 -14.35
CA GLY A 54 -2.65 -9.66 -12.96
C GLY A 54 -2.30 -10.85 -12.05
N LEU A 55 -1.86 -10.56 -10.83
CA LEU A 55 -1.39 -11.60 -9.90
C LEU A 55 -2.47 -12.62 -9.50
N GLU A 56 -3.75 -12.26 -9.50
CA GLU A 56 -4.81 -13.16 -9.00
C GLU A 56 -5.17 -14.27 -9.99
N ARG A 57 -5.40 -13.95 -11.27
CA ARG A 57 -5.64 -14.97 -12.30
C ARG A 57 -4.43 -15.87 -12.48
N SER A 58 -3.23 -15.32 -12.36
CA SER A 58 -1.97 -16.08 -12.38
C SER A 58 -1.75 -16.99 -11.15
N ARG A 59 -2.58 -16.91 -10.09
CA ARG A 59 -2.57 -17.91 -8.98
C ARG A 59 -3.44 -19.12 -9.26
N ALA A 60 -4.49 -19.00 -10.09
CA ALA A 60 -5.39 -20.12 -10.40
C ALA A 60 -4.68 -21.27 -11.15
N GLY A 61 -3.59 -20.95 -11.84
CA GLY A 61 -2.72 -21.90 -12.53
C GLY A 61 -3.28 -22.40 -13.87
N ASN A 62 -2.44 -23.14 -14.60
CA ASN A 62 -2.79 -23.81 -15.87
C ASN A 62 -3.30 -22.94 -17.03
N ILE A 63 -3.13 -21.62 -17.00
CA ILE A 63 -3.25 -20.78 -18.21
C ILE A 63 -2.02 -21.07 -19.09
N PRO A 64 -2.17 -21.64 -20.31
CA PRO A 64 -1.05 -22.00 -21.16
C PRO A 64 -0.46 -20.76 -21.85
N VAL A 65 0.85 -20.77 -22.02
CA VAL A 65 1.62 -19.65 -22.58
C VAL A 65 2.60 -20.17 -23.63
N ARG A 66 2.64 -19.54 -24.81
CA ARG A 66 3.66 -19.72 -25.85
C ARG A 66 4.18 -18.36 -26.27
N LEU A 67 5.33 -17.94 -25.73
CA LEU A 67 5.95 -16.67 -26.09
C LEU A 67 7.08 -16.87 -27.09
N ARG A 68 7.30 -15.87 -27.94
CA ARG A 68 8.50 -15.74 -28.78
C ARG A 68 9.05 -14.33 -28.64
N GLY A 69 10.29 -14.22 -28.16
CA GLY A 69 10.93 -12.92 -27.92
C GLY A 69 12.44 -13.01 -27.86
N VAL A 70 13.10 -11.87 -27.68
CA VAL A 70 14.56 -11.79 -27.47
C VAL A 70 14.86 -11.93 -25.99
N MET A 71 15.81 -12.78 -25.63
CA MET A 71 16.28 -12.87 -24.25
C MET A 71 17.19 -11.68 -23.93
N THR A 72 16.81 -10.87 -22.94
CA THR A 72 17.53 -9.65 -22.55
C THR A 72 18.57 -9.91 -21.46
N TYR A 73 18.28 -10.81 -20.50
CA TYR A 73 19.18 -11.15 -19.39
C TYR A 73 18.86 -12.53 -18.80
N GLN A 74 19.89 -13.30 -18.44
CA GLN A 74 19.79 -14.56 -17.66
C GLN A 74 20.54 -14.38 -16.33
N ALA A 75 19.96 -14.85 -15.21
CA ALA A 75 20.51 -14.58 -13.89
C ALA A 75 21.69 -15.49 -13.51
N VAL A 76 22.85 -14.88 -13.19
CA VAL A 76 24.14 -15.58 -12.97
C VAL A 76 24.09 -16.67 -11.89
N HIS A 77 23.35 -16.47 -10.80
CA HIS A 77 23.24 -17.44 -9.69
C HIS A 77 21.94 -18.27 -9.75
N ARG A 78 21.12 -18.02 -10.77
CA ARG A 78 19.79 -18.61 -10.99
C ARG A 78 19.60 -18.80 -12.50
N PRO A 79 20.38 -19.66 -13.17
CA PRO A 79 20.27 -19.86 -14.62
C PRO A 79 18.86 -20.30 -15.04
N GLU A 80 18.06 -20.86 -14.12
CA GLU A 80 16.63 -21.10 -14.28
C GLU A 80 15.77 -19.84 -14.52
N TRP A 81 16.28 -18.64 -14.27
CA TRP A 81 15.58 -17.35 -14.39
C TRP A 81 16.16 -16.49 -15.51
N PHE A 82 15.33 -16.06 -16.44
CA PHE A 82 15.71 -15.13 -17.52
C PHE A 82 14.55 -14.23 -17.94
N TYR A 83 14.86 -13.02 -18.41
CA TYR A 83 13.86 -12.11 -18.99
C TYR A 83 13.78 -12.30 -20.50
N LEU A 84 12.54 -12.40 -20.99
CA LEU A 84 12.18 -12.46 -22.39
C LEU A 84 11.39 -11.19 -22.74
N GLN A 85 11.79 -10.48 -23.79
CA GLN A 85 11.08 -9.31 -24.29
C GLN A 85 10.62 -9.53 -25.74
N ASP A 86 9.36 -9.25 -26.01
CA ASP A 86 8.79 -9.17 -27.37
C ASP A 86 8.41 -7.72 -27.71
N ASP A 87 7.74 -7.52 -28.84
CA ASP A 87 7.33 -6.19 -29.31
C ASP A 87 6.22 -5.55 -28.45
N SER A 88 5.63 -6.29 -27.50
CA SER A 88 4.57 -5.80 -26.61
C SER A 88 5.08 -5.44 -25.22
N ALA A 89 5.88 -6.31 -24.59
CA ALA A 89 6.39 -6.13 -23.23
C ALA A 89 7.56 -7.08 -22.92
N ALA A 90 8.07 -7.01 -21.70
CA ALA A 90 9.02 -7.96 -21.14
C ALA A 90 8.45 -8.71 -19.93
N VAL A 91 8.80 -9.99 -19.80
CA VAL A 91 8.33 -10.86 -18.71
C VAL A 91 9.44 -11.78 -18.22
N LEU A 92 9.39 -12.10 -16.92
CA LEU A 92 10.28 -13.08 -16.30
C LEU A 92 9.85 -14.50 -16.69
N ILE A 93 10.79 -15.31 -17.15
CA ILE A 93 10.64 -16.74 -17.36
C ILE A 93 11.39 -17.48 -16.25
N ILE A 94 10.73 -18.49 -15.66
CA ILE A 94 11.31 -19.40 -14.67
C ILE A 94 11.11 -20.83 -15.18
N VAL A 95 12.19 -21.54 -15.50
CA VAL A 95 12.14 -22.94 -15.96
C VAL A 95 12.38 -23.93 -14.82
N SER A 96 11.69 -25.08 -14.84
CA SER A 96 11.82 -26.10 -13.77
C SER A 96 13.13 -26.90 -13.82
N ASN A 97 13.77 -26.96 -14.98
CA ASN A 97 15.07 -27.60 -15.20
C ASN A 97 16.12 -26.53 -15.49
N GLN A 98 17.37 -26.72 -15.09
CA GLN A 98 18.45 -25.81 -15.50
C GLN A 98 18.56 -25.80 -17.03
N PRO A 99 18.41 -24.64 -17.69
CA PRO A 99 18.62 -24.52 -19.13
C PRO A 99 20.13 -24.52 -19.42
N PRO A 100 20.55 -24.74 -20.68
CA PRO A 100 21.91 -24.42 -21.09
C PRO A 100 22.23 -22.94 -20.82
N ALA A 101 23.52 -22.59 -20.77
CA ALA A 101 23.94 -21.20 -20.72
C ALA A 101 23.51 -20.49 -22.02
N MET A 102 22.57 -19.54 -21.91
CA MET A 102 22.02 -18.79 -23.02
C MET A 102 22.73 -17.43 -23.13
N VAL A 103 22.62 -16.79 -24.29
CA VAL A 103 23.30 -15.52 -24.60
C VAL A 103 22.27 -14.45 -24.89
N SER A 104 22.39 -13.28 -24.27
CA SER A 104 21.46 -12.17 -24.51
C SER A 104 21.51 -11.72 -25.97
N GLY A 105 20.34 -11.46 -26.57
CA GLY A 105 20.18 -11.37 -28.02
C GLY A 105 19.82 -12.70 -28.70
N GLN A 106 19.75 -13.83 -27.98
CA GLN A 106 19.11 -15.03 -28.54
C GLN A 106 17.60 -14.82 -28.70
N LEU A 107 17.07 -15.20 -29.86
CA LEU A 107 15.63 -15.29 -30.10
C LEU A 107 15.14 -16.63 -29.56
N ILE A 108 14.18 -16.61 -28.64
CA ILE A 108 13.74 -17.78 -27.89
C ILE A 108 12.22 -17.96 -28.04
N GLU A 109 11.79 -19.20 -28.26
CA GLU A 109 10.42 -19.67 -28.09
C GLU A 109 10.29 -20.39 -26.73
N VAL A 110 9.30 -20.02 -25.92
CA VAL A 110 9.04 -20.58 -24.59
C VAL A 110 7.61 -21.12 -24.52
N ASP A 111 7.47 -22.43 -24.34
CA ASP A 111 6.21 -23.09 -23.95
C ASP A 111 6.15 -23.22 -22.43
N GLY A 112 5.07 -22.78 -21.80
CA GLY A 112 4.92 -22.76 -20.35
C GLY A 112 3.50 -22.50 -19.86
N VAL A 113 3.38 -22.05 -18.61
CA VAL A 113 2.13 -21.61 -17.97
C VAL A 113 2.34 -20.30 -17.23
N ALA A 114 1.32 -19.44 -17.16
CA ALA A 114 1.40 -18.22 -16.36
C ALA A 114 1.33 -18.53 -14.86
N ALA A 115 2.10 -17.80 -14.06
CA ALA A 115 2.21 -17.96 -12.62
C ALA A 115 2.39 -16.59 -11.91
N ALA A 116 1.89 -16.48 -10.67
CA ALA A 116 1.90 -15.21 -9.93
C ALA A 116 3.23 -14.96 -9.20
N GLY A 117 3.91 -13.87 -9.54
CA GLY A 117 5.11 -13.41 -8.82
C GLY A 117 4.80 -12.57 -7.58
N ILE A 118 5.84 -11.89 -7.08
CA ILE A 118 5.72 -10.94 -5.95
C ILE A 118 5.16 -9.60 -6.45
N TRP A 119 5.72 -9.10 -7.55
CA TRP A 119 5.37 -7.83 -8.20
C TRP A 119 4.43 -8.01 -9.40
N ALA A 120 4.90 -8.75 -10.41
CA ALA A 120 4.20 -9.01 -11.66
C ALA A 120 4.05 -10.53 -11.92
N PRO A 121 3.17 -10.96 -12.84
CA PRO A 121 3.16 -12.33 -13.34
C PRO A 121 4.50 -12.74 -13.98
N PHE A 122 4.77 -14.06 -13.98
CA PHE A 122 5.91 -14.68 -14.66
C PHE A 122 5.44 -15.93 -15.41
N VAL A 123 6.28 -16.48 -16.30
CA VAL A 123 6.00 -17.72 -17.02
C VAL A 123 6.79 -18.88 -16.42
N GLY A 124 6.09 -19.90 -15.93
CA GLY A 124 6.65 -21.21 -15.60
C GLY A 124 6.96 -21.98 -16.89
N GLY A 125 8.20 -21.88 -17.39
CA GLY A 125 8.64 -22.50 -18.63
C GLY A 125 8.79 -24.02 -18.51
N ARG A 126 8.13 -24.73 -19.43
CA ARG A 126 8.15 -26.21 -19.54
C ARG A 126 9.06 -26.70 -20.66
N ALA A 127 9.13 -25.95 -21.77
CA ALA A 127 10.08 -26.18 -22.84
C ALA A 127 10.58 -24.84 -23.40
N VAL A 128 11.87 -24.80 -23.77
CA VAL A 128 12.54 -23.60 -24.29
C VAL A 128 13.33 -24.00 -25.54
N ARG A 129 13.21 -23.20 -26.60
CA ARG A 129 13.91 -23.41 -27.88
C ARG A 129 14.63 -22.14 -28.28
N VAL A 130 15.94 -22.23 -28.51
CA VAL A 130 16.71 -21.14 -29.13
C VAL A 130 16.52 -21.21 -30.64
N MET A 131 15.93 -20.17 -31.21
CA MET A 131 15.57 -20.07 -32.63
C MET A 131 16.65 -19.39 -33.48
N GLY A 132 17.62 -18.72 -32.85
CA GLY A 132 18.72 -18.01 -33.52
C GLY A 132 19.19 -16.81 -32.71
N MET A 133 19.90 -15.90 -33.38
CA MET A 133 20.25 -14.57 -32.84
C MET A 133 19.32 -13.49 -33.40
N ALA A 134 19.10 -12.45 -32.61
CA ALA A 134 18.39 -11.22 -32.94
C ALA A 134 19.14 -10.03 -32.31
N PRO A 135 18.94 -8.79 -32.80
CA PRO A 135 19.37 -7.61 -32.07
C PRO A 135 18.65 -7.55 -30.70
N LEU A 136 19.31 -6.97 -29.69
CA LEU A 136 18.62 -6.58 -28.47
C LEU A 136 17.56 -5.50 -28.78
N PRO A 137 16.43 -5.45 -28.03
CA PRO A 137 15.43 -4.40 -28.17
C PRO A 137 16.05 -3.00 -28.04
N ALA A 138 15.45 -2.00 -28.70
CA ALA A 138 15.86 -0.61 -28.51
C ALA A 138 15.64 -0.21 -27.03
N PRO A 139 16.67 0.26 -26.30
CA PRO A 139 16.54 0.48 -24.86
C PRO A 139 15.65 1.68 -24.54
N LYS A 140 14.67 1.47 -23.66
CA LYS A 140 13.75 2.52 -23.24
C LYS A 140 14.43 3.47 -22.23
N ARG A 141 14.43 4.77 -22.51
CA ARG A 141 15.02 5.79 -21.62
C ARG A 141 14.04 6.17 -20.51
N THR A 142 14.27 5.61 -19.33
CA THR A 142 13.34 5.75 -18.18
C THR A 142 14.10 6.26 -16.95
N PRO A 143 13.70 7.39 -16.33
CA PRO A 143 14.41 7.93 -15.16
C PRO A 143 14.48 6.92 -14.00
N PRO A 144 15.64 6.76 -13.31
CA PRO A 144 15.78 5.85 -12.17
C PRO A 144 14.71 5.99 -11.08
N ALA A 145 14.21 7.20 -10.84
CA ALA A 145 13.11 7.46 -9.89
C ALA A 145 11.76 6.82 -10.31
N GLN A 146 11.52 6.61 -11.61
CA GLN A 146 10.33 5.90 -12.10
C GLN A 146 10.54 4.38 -12.03
N LEU A 147 11.76 3.89 -12.31
CA LEU A 147 12.12 2.47 -12.16
C LEU A 147 12.00 2.00 -10.70
N ALA A 148 12.40 2.83 -9.74
CA ALA A 148 12.21 2.57 -8.30
C ALA A 148 10.72 2.49 -7.88
N LEU A 149 9.82 3.10 -8.64
CA LEU A 149 8.36 3.01 -8.48
C LEU A 149 7.75 1.87 -9.32
N GLY A 150 8.57 1.02 -9.94
CA GLY A 150 8.14 -0.16 -10.69
C GLY A 150 7.77 0.08 -12.15
N ALA A 151 8.01 1.26 -12.70
CA ALA A 151 7.82 1.53 -14.14
C ALA A 151 8.78 0.68 -15.00
N ASP A 152 8.35 0.31 -16.20
CA ASP A 152 9.14 -0.43 -17.20
C ASP A 152 9.81 -1.71 -16.69
N PHE A 153 9.17 -2.37 -15.72
CA PHE A 153 9.58 -3.65 -15.15
C PHE A 153 9.97 -4.66 -16.24
N GLY A 154 11.11 -5.32 -16.07
CA GLY A 154 11.62 -6.36 -16.98
C GLY A 154 12.12 -5.88 -18.35
N HIS A 155 11.82 -4.65 -18.77
CA HIS A 155 12.19 -4.16 -20.10
C HIS A 155 13.70 -3.90 -20.21
N TRP A 156 14.22 -3.94 -21.43
CA TRP A 156 15.54 -3.38 -21.73
C TRP A 156 15.47 -1.85 -21.64
N VAL A 157 16.11 -1.27 -20.62
CA VAL A 157 16.12 0.17 -20.34
C VAL A 157 17.53 0.76 -20.46
N GLU A 158 17.59 2.06 -20.68
CA GLU A 158 18.80 2.88 -20.59
C GLU A 158 18.64 3.96 -19.52
N VAL A 159 19.60 4.03 -18.61
CA VAL A 159 19.69 5.06 -17.56
C VAL A 159 21.07 5.72 -17.59
N GLU A 160 21.15 6.92 -17.02
CA GLU A 160 22.44 7.54 -16.69
C GLU A 160 22.56 7.71 -15.18
N ALA A 161 23.76 7.52 -14.66
CA ALA A 161 24.08 7.72 -13.25
C ALA A 161 25.58 8.00 -13.04
N THR A 162 25.93 8.32 -11.80
CA THR A 162 27.30 8.54 -11.34
C THR A 162 27.71 7.38 -10.42
N VAL A 163 28.81 6.69 -10.72
CA VAL A 163 29.24 5.52 -9.90
C VAL A 163 29.87 6.00 -8.59
N ARG A 164 29.41 5.46 -7.46
CA ARG A 164 29.91 5.79 -6.12
C ARG A 164 30.76 4.68 -5.48
N ASP A 165 30.49 3.43 -5.81
CA ASP A 165 31.21 2.27 -5.27
C ASP A 165 31.36 1.16 -6.31
N VAL A 166 32.42 0.36 -6.19
CA VAL A 166 32.73 -0.76 -7.10
C VAL A 166 33.18 -2.00 -6.32
N ALA A 167 32.67 -3.17 -6.70
CA ALA A 167 33.10 -4.46 -6.19
C ALA A 167 32.99 -5.57 -7.25
N VAL A 168 33.76 -6.64 -7.12
CA VAL A 168 33.68 -7.85 -7.94
C VAL A 168 33.51 -9.05 -7.01
N SER A 169 32.38 -9.74 -7.11
CA SER A 169 32.02 -10.93 -6.31
C SER A 169 31.30 -11.93 -7.22
N LYS A 170 31.52 -13.24 -7.04
CA LYS A 170 30.76 -14.33 -7.69
C LYS A 170 30.57 -14.17 -9.21
N ASN A 171 31.62 -13.76 -9.93
CA ASN A 171 31.57 -13.53 -11.40
C ASN A 171 30.52 -12.49 -11.85
N ARG A 172 30.34 -11.43 -11.05
CA ARG A 172 29.62 -10.20 -11.42
C ARG A 172 30.41 -8.97 -10.96
N LEU A 173 30.35 -7.91 -11.77
CA LEU A 173 30.74 -6.56 -11.38
C LEU A 173 29.53 -5.90 -10.73
N LEU A 174 29.72 -5.42 -9.50
CA LEU A 174 28.75 -4.67 -8.72
C LEU A 174 29.15 -3.19 -8.74
N LEU A 175 28.23 -2.33 -9.16
CA LEU A 175 28.37 -0.87 -9.02
C LEU A 175 27.27 -0.34 -8.11
N LEU A 176 27.61 0.59 -7.21
CA LEU A 176 26.64 1.47 -6.59
C LEU A 176 26.56 2.75 -7.42
N CYS A 177 25.37 3.15 -7.83
CA CYS A 177 25.14 4.29 -8.73
C CYS A 177 24.18 5.30 -8.09
N ALA A 178 24.48 6.58 -8.28
CA ALA A 178 23.69 7.71 -7.80
C ALA A 178 23.15 8.53 -8.99
N GLU A 179 21.86 8.88 -8.96
CA GLU A 179 21.25 9.86 -9.86
C GLU A 179 20.30 10.77 -9.07
N LYS A 180 20.62 12.08 -9.00
CA LYS A 180 19.81 13.14 -8.37
C LYS A 180 19.43 12.95 -6.87
N GLY A 181 20.06 12.00 -6.19
CA GLY A 181 19.82 11.63 -4.79
C GLY A 181 19.23 10.22 -4.60
N LEU A 182 18.90 9.51 -5.68
CA LEU A 182 18.55 8.09 -5.63
C LEU A 182 19.80 7.22 -5.79
N LEU A 183 20.06 6.37 -4.80
CA LEU A 183 21.04 5.29 -4.89
C LEU A 183 20.38 4.00 -5.41
N PHE A 184 21.03 3.33 -6.35
CA PHE A 184 20.62 2.01 -6.85
C PHE A 184 21.86 1.16 -7.19
N GLN A 185 21.68 -0.17 -7.24
CA GLN A 185 22.77 -1.10 -7.56
C GLN A 185 22.70 -1.53 -9.03
N VAL A 186 23.87 -1.71 -9.66
CA VAL A 186 24.01 -2.31 -10.99
C VAL A 186 24.76 -3.63 -10.84
N TRP A 187 24.18 -4.71 -11.35
CA TRP A 187 24.72 -6.06 -11.27
C TRP A 187 25.02 -6.55 -12.69
N SER A 188 26.26 -6.36 -13.14
CA SER A 188 26.71 -6.82 -14.45
C SER A 188 27.34 -8.20 -14.35
N ALA A 189 26.88 -9.15 -15.17
CA ALA A 189 27.58 -10.43 -15.34
C ALA A 189 29.00 -10.19 -15.87
N HIS A 190 29.96 -11.02 -15.44
CA HIS A 190 31.38 -10.81 -15.70
C HIS A 190 32.12 -12.15 -15.82
N ARG A 191 33.15 -12.23 -16.67
CA ARG A 191 34.05 -13.40 -16.79
C ARG A 191 35.42 -13.02 -16.24
N GLU A 192 36.07 -13.98 -15.59
CA GLU A 192 37.08 -13.81 -14.52
C GLU A 192 38.22 -12.78 -14.75
N GLU A 193 38.80 -12.36 -13.61
CA GLU A 193 40.11 -11.69 -13.46
C GLU A 193 40.32 -10.23 -13.93
N LEU A 194 39.32 -9.45 -14.34
CA LEU A 194 39.56 -7.99 -14.39
C LEU A 194 39.90 -7.43 -12.99
N PRO A 195 40.79 -6.42 -12.87
CA PRO A 195 40.99 -5.67 -11.63
C PRO A 195 39.72 -4.89 -11.24
N LEU A 196 39.68 -4.36 -10.02
CA LEU A 196 38.63 -3.40 -9.65
C LEU A 196 38.72 -2.17 -10.56
N PRO A 197 37.64 -1.76 -11.25
CA PRO A 197 37.65 -0.63 -12.18
C PRO A 197 37.56 0.69 -11.41
N LEU A 198 38.66 1.08 -10.76
CA LEU A 198 38.75 2.29 -9.93
C LEU A 198 38.65 3.59 -10.75
N ASP A 199 38.87 3.49 -12.07
CA ASP A 199 38.64 4.55 -13.07
C ASP A 199 37.14 4.89 -13.25
N LEU A 200 36.25 3.97 -12.87
CA LEU A 200 34.81 4.24 -12.82
C LEU A 200 34.37 5.03 -11.58
N LEU A 201 35.19 5.19 -10.53
CA LEU A 201 34.76 5.90 -9.31
C LEU A 201 34.53 7.40 -9.58
N ASP A 202 33.33 7.89 -9.27
CA ASP A 202 32.78 9.20 -9.67
C ASP A 202 32.70 9.42 -11.21
N ALA A 203 32.79 8.36 -12.02
CA ALA A 203 32.52 8.45 -13.46
C ALA A 203 31.02 8.64 -13.74
N ARG A 204 30.70 9.47 -14.73
CA ARG A 204 29.35 9.52 -15.30
C ARG A 204 29.21 8.41 -16.34
N VAL A 205 28.22 7.55 -16.16
CA VAL A 205 28.00 6.37 -17.00
C VAL A 205 26.57 6.34 -17.57
N GLN A 206 26.47 5.92 -18.82
CA GLN A 206 25.26 5.42 -19.47
C GLN A 206 25.23 3.91 -19.28
N LEU A 207 24.10 3.38 -18.81
CA LEU A 207 23.93 2.00 -18.37
C LEU A 207 22.70 1.40 -19.04
N GLN A 208 22.88 0.28 -19.75
CA GLN A 208 21.78 -0.47 -20.34
C GLN A 208 21.55 -1.78 -19.57
N GLY A 209 20.30 -2.19 -19.35
CA GLY A 209 20.01 -3.38 -18.56
C GLY A 209 18.53 -3.65 -18.35
N VAL A 210 18.22 -4.59 -17.47
CA VAL A 210 16.86 -4.95 -17.04
C VAL A 210 16.63 -4.50 -15.60
N PRO A 211 15.56 -3.73 -15.28
CA PRO A 211 15.27 -3.29 -13.93
C PRO A 211 14.56 -4.41 -13.14
N TRP A 212 15.22 -4.88 -12.09
CA TRP A 212 14.63 -5.76 -11.08
C TRP A 212 14.12 -4.91 -9.91
N VAL A 213 12.79 -4.84 -9.75
CA VAL A 213 12.14 -4.00 -8.74
C VAL A 213 12.20 -4.66 -7.36
N ASP A 214 12.62 -3.91 -6.35
CA ASP A 214 12.59 -4.32 -4.95
C ASP A 214 11.25 -3.91 -4.32
N VAL A 215 10.61 -4.86 -3.62
CA VAL A 215 9.23 -4.76 -3.16
C VAL A 215 9.13 -5.09 -1.67
N GLY A 216 8.48 -4.21 -0.91
CA GLY A 216 8.31 -4.34 0.54
C GLY A 216 7.17 -5.27 0.95
N TYR A 217 7.00 -5.48 2.26
CA TYR A 217 5.97 -6.37 2.82
C TYR A 217 4.53 -6.00 2.38
N GLU A 218 4.23 -4.71 2.17
CA GLU A 218 2.95 -4.22 1.64
C GLU A 218 2.75 -4.49 0.12
N ARG A 219 3.66 -5.22 -0.54
CA ARG A 219 3.72 -5.41 -2.00
C ARG A 219 3.89 -4.12 -2.82
N ARG A 220 4.42 -3.06 -2.19
CA ARG A 220 4.74 -1.78 -2.84
C ARG A 220 6.21 -1.72 -3.25
N PRO A 221 6.54 -1.11 -4.40
CA PRO A 221 7.92 -0.96 -4.87
C PRO A 221 8.61 0.17 -4.09
N PHE A 222 9.89 0.00 -3.77
CA PHE A 222 10.67 1.02 -3.03
C PHE A 222 12.08 1.25 -3.58
N GLY A 223 12.50 0.51 -4.60
CA GLY A 223 13.84 0.55 -5.17
C GLY A 223 13.97 -0.41 -6.35
N PHE A 224 15.16 -0.46 -6.96
CA PHE A 224 15.46 -1.41 -8.02
C PHE A 224 16.96 -1.73 -8.09
N LYS A 225 17.28 -2.83 -8.77
CA LYS A 225 18.63 -3.23 -9.18
C LYS A 225 18.65 -3.32 -10.71
N LEU A 226 19.66 -2.75 -11.36
CA LEU A 226 19.81 -2.83 -12.82
C LEU A 226 20.70 -4.04 -13.17
N HIS A 227 20.12 -5.06 -13.78
CA HIS A 227 20.83 -6.27 -14.18
C HIS A 227 21.37 -6.14 -15.60
N GLN A 228 22.65 -6.44 -15.80
CA GLN A 228 23.31 -6.36 -17.12
C GLN A 228 23.92 -7.71 -17.51
N PRO A 229 23.82 -8.14 -18.77
CA PRO A 229 24.39 -9.40 -19.25
C PRO A 229 25.91 -9.36 -19.49
N GLY A 230 26.51 -8.17 -19.44
CA GLY A 230 27.94 -7.97 -19.60
C GLY A 230 28.35 -6.51 -19.38
N THR A 231 29.64 -6.28 -19.11
CA THR A 231 30.20 -4.94 -18.86
C THR A 231 30.20 -4.05 -20.10
N ASN A 232 30.00 -4.63 -21.29
CA ASN A 232 29.75 -3.91 -22.55
C ASN A 232 28.43 -3.09 -22.55
N CYS A 233 27.56 -3.30 -21.56
CA CYS A 233 26.37 -2.48 -21.32
C CYS A 233 26.64 -1.23 -20.46
N ILE A 234 27.91 -0.96 -20.11
CA ILE A 234 28.38 0.22 -19.39
C ILE A 234 29.16 1.09 -20.39
N ARG A 235 28.72 2.33 -20.60
CA ARG A 235 29.42 3.33 -21.41
C ARG A 235 29.79 4.52 -20.56
N VAL A 236 31.09 4.79 -20.43
CA VAL A 236 31.58 6.00 -19.76
C VAL A 236 31.25 7.23 -20.62
N LEU A 237 30.53 8.19 -20.03
CA LEU A 237 30.24 9.51 -20.61
C LEU A 237 31.26 10.55 -20.11
N THR A 238 31.78 10.39 -18.88
CA THR A 238 32.84 11.22 -18.32
C THR A 238 33.65 10.37 -17.35
N SER A 239 34.97 10.32 -17.54
CA SER A 239 35.89 9.50 -16.75
C SER A 239 35.90 9.90 -15.28
N GLY A 240 36.00 8.91 -14.39
CA GLY A 240 36.06 9.11 -12.95
C GLY A 240 37.45 9.48 -12.44
N ARG A 241 37.59 9.53 -11.11
CA ARG A 241 38.87 9.71 -10.40
C ARG A 241 38.84 8.95 -9.07
N ALA A 242 39.62 7.88 -8.97
CA ALA A 242 39.80 7.11 -7.73
C ALA A 242 40.28 7.98 -6.54
N ALA A 243 41.10 9.01 -6.80
CA ALA A 243 41.65 9.91 -5.79
C ALA A 243 40.64 10.99 -5.33
N ILE A 244 39.50 10.57 -4.77
CA ILE A 244 38.39 11.49 -4.39
C ILE A 244 38.81 12.59 -3.39
N PHE A 245 39.82 12.31 -2.55
CA PHE A 245 40.33 13.25 -1.54
C PHE A 245 41.34 14.28 -2.07
N GLU A 246 41.88 14.15 -3.29
CA GLU A 246 42.85 15.12 -3.85
C GLU A 246 42.20 16.43 -4.35
N ARG A 247 40.87 16.55 -4.20
CA ARG A 247 40.11 17.76 -4.54
C ARG A 247 40.47 18.93 -3.61
N PRO A 248 40.34 20.20 -4.05
CA PRO A 248 40.43 21.34 -3.14
C PRO A 248 39.34 21.25 -2.06
N SER A 249 39.68 21.69 -0.84
CA SER A 249 38.72 21.76 0.27
C SER A 249 38.01 23.11 0.27
N CYS A 250 36.72 23.15 0.61
CA CYS A 250 35.95 24.39 0.80
C CYS A 250 35.46 24.54 2.25
N ALA A 251 35.07 25.76 2.61
CA ALA A 251 34.39 26.04 3.87
C ALA A 251 32.94 25.56 3.84
N VAL A 252 32.40 25.18 5.00
CA VAL A 252 31.01 24.71 5.16
C VAL A 252 30.00 25.74 4.66
N GLN A 253 30.21 27.03 4.95
CA GLN A 253 29.33 28.11 4.50
C GLN A 253 29.20 28.22 2.97
N SER A 254 30.22 27.78 2.20
CA SER A 254 30.20 27.83 0.74
C SER A 254 29.45 26.66 0.08
N LEU A 255 29.08 25.60 0.82
CA LEU A 255 28.53 24.37 0.25
C LEU A 255 27.26 24.58 -0.60
N ARG A 256 26.39 25.52 -0.21
CA ARG A 256 25.17 25.85 -0.95
C ARG A 256 25.43 26.30 -2.40
N GLN A 257 26.61 26.87 -2.67
CA GLN A 257 27.01 27.29 -4.03
C GLN A 257 27.20 26.11 -4.98
N PHE A 258 27.45 24.90 -4.45
CA PHE A 258 27.73 23.69 -5.23
C PHE A 258 26.52 22.76 -5.38
N ALA A 259 25.45 22.96 -4.59
CA ALA A 259 24.27 22.08 -4.56
C ALA A 259 23.43 22.07 -5.86
N GLY A 260 23.76 22.93 -6.83
CA GLY A 260 23.20 22.89 -8.18
C GLY A 260 23.65 21.65 -9.00
N ASP A 261 24.84 21.12 -8.75
CA ASP A 261 25.30 19.85 -9.33
C ASP A 261 25.23 18.73 -8.28
N ARG A 262 24.10 18.01 -8.27
CA ARG A 262 23.87 16.87 -7.37
C ARG A 262 24.73 15.63 -7.68
N ASN A 263 25.50 15.62 -8.77
CA ASN A 263 26.40 14.51 -9.10
C ASN A 263 27.82 14.77 -8.56
N ALA A 264 28.29 16.02 -8.56
CA ALA A 264 29.60 16.40 -8.04
C ALA A 264 29.75 16.12 -6.54
N ARG A 265 30.94 15.66 -6.13
CA ARG A 265 31.34 15.58 -4.71
C ARG A 265 32.37 16.64 -4.37
N VAL A 266 32.11 17.38 -3.28
CA VAL A 266 32.93 18.49 -2.77
C VAL A 266 33.67 18.03 -1.51
N LYS A 267 34.90 18.51 -1.29
CA LYS A 267 35.67 18.24 -0.07
C LYS A 267 35.49 19.35 0.97
N VAL A 268 35.34 18.95 2.22
CA VAL A 268 35.32 19.81 3.42
C VAL A 268 36.35 19.28 4.41
N THR A 269 36.91 20.15 5.25
CA THR A 269 37.82 19.77 6.33
C THR A 269 37.38 20.42 7.64
N GLY A 270 37.18 19.63 8.70
CA GLY A 270 36.67 20.13 9.97
C GLY A 270 36.79 19.11 11.11
N VAL A 271 36.14 19.41 12.23
CA VAL A 271 36.15 18.57 13.44
C VAL A 271 34.79 17.91 13.63
N VAL A 272 34.77 16.59 13.85
CA VAL A 272 33.59 15.81 14.17
C VAL A 272 33.00 16.28 15.49
N THR A 273 31.74 16.72 15.47
CA THR A 273 30.97 17.07 16.67
C THR A 273 30.04 15.94 17.10
N LEU A 274 29.62 15.08 16.17
CA LEU A 274 28.77 13.90 16.39
C LEU A 274 29.09 12.83 15.34
N HIS A 275 29.02 11.56 15.73
CA HIS A 275 29.02 10.42 14.82
C HIS A 275 28.04 9.38 15.36
N SER A 276 27.05 8.99 14.55
CA SER A 276 26.02 8.01 14.91
C SER A 276 26.28 6.66 14.21
N PRO A 277 26.06 5.52 14.90
CA PRO A 277 26.08 4.20 14.26
C PRO A 277 25.03 3.99 13.16
N ALA A 278 24.04 4.88 13.04
CA ALA A 278 23.04 4.90 11.97
C ALA A 278 23.55 5.48 10.64
N GLY A 279 24.83 5.88 10.56
CA GLY A 279 25.46 6.34 9.32
C GLY A 279 25.34 7.83 9.03
N TRP A 280 24.98 8.65 10.02
CA TRP A 280 25.09 10.12 9.94
C TRP A 280 26.08 10.69 10.95
N LEU A 281 26.81 11.71 10.51
CA LEU A 281 27.78 12.46 11.31
C LEU A 281 27.50 13.96 11.22
N CYS A 282 27.99 14.70 12.21
CA CYS A 282 28.06 16.16 12.16
C CYS A 282 29.51 16.61 12.26
N LEU A 283 29.88 17.57 11.42
CA LEU A 283 31.20 18.18 11.36
C LEU A 283 31.07 19.69 11.50
N GLN A 284 32.01 20.34 12.19
CA GLN A 284 32.05 21.80 12.33
C GLN A 284 33.44 22.33 11.95
N ASP A 285 33.48 23.34 11.06
CA ASP A 285 34.70 24.03 10.65
C ASP A 285 34.83 25.40 11.38
N GLY A 286 35.47 26.39 10.75
CA GLY A 286 35.53 27.77 11.27
C GLY A 286 34.36 28.66 10.85
N THR A 287 33.43 28.17 10.03
CA THR A 287 32.35 28.94 9.38
C THR A 287 30.95 28.42 9.71
N GLY A 288 30.79 27.12 10.00
CA GLY A 288 29.50 26.54 10.38
C GLY A 288 29.55 25.05 10.68
N GLY A 289 28.38 24.48 10.97
CA GLY A 289 28.16 23.04 11.10
C GLY A 289 27.56 22.43 9.83
N LEU A 290 27.87 21.16 9.59
CA LEU A 290 27.44 20.36 8.44
C LEU A 290 26.92 19.00 8.93
N PHE A 291 25.70 18.65 8.54
CA PHE A 291 25.20 17.28 8.67
C PHE A 291 25.57 16.47 7.42
N ALA A 292 26.17 15.30 7.59
CA ALA A 292 26.51 14.41 6.48
C ALA A 292 26.03 12.98 6.71
N ARG A 293 25.48 12.36 5.66
CA ARG A 293 25.17 10.94 5.61
C ARG A 293 26.29 10.20 4.88
N GLN A 294 26.86 9.21 5.56
CA GLN A 294 27.93 8.37 5.06
C GLN A 294 27.44 7.53 3.88
N LEU A 295 28.32 7.27 2.90
CA LEU A 295 28.03 6.40 1.77
C LEU A 295 27.69 4.99 2.26
N ALA A 296 26.48 4.51 1.92
CA ALA A 296 26.08 3.13 2.14
C ALA A 296 26.81 2.22 1.13
N VAL A 297 27.97 1.71 1.54
CA VAL A 297 28.87 0.87 0.73
C VAL A 297 28.18 -0.42 0.24
N LEU A 298 28.69 -1.01 -0.84
CA LEU A 298 28.20 -2.28 -1.36
C LEU A 298 28.31 -3.38 -0.28
N PRO A 299 27.24 -4.16 -0.03
CA PRO A 299 27.25 -5.19 0.99
C PRO A 299 28.25 -6.29 0.63
N ARG A 300 29.14 -6.61 1.56
CA ARG A 300 30.08 -7.73 1.43
C ARG A 300 29.30 -9.03 1.59
N ASP A 301 29.57 -10.00 0.71
CA ASP A 301 28.98 -11.34 0.77
C ASP A 301 30.07 -12.41 0.90
N ASP A 302 29.69 -13.64 1.27
CA ASP A 302 30.60 -14.72 1.67
C ASP A 302 31.43 -15.35 0.52
N ASP A 303 31.77 -14.56 -0.51
CA ASP A 303 32.66 -14.99 -1.59
C ASP A 303 34.13 -14.87 -1.16
N PRO A 304 34.90 -15.97 -1.04
CA PRO A 304 36.33 -15.90 -0.77
C PRO A 304 37.15 -15.32 -1.94
N ARG A 305 36.56 -15.12 -3.12
CA ARG A 305 37.15 -14.37 -4.26
C ARG A 305 36.63 -12.93 -4.36
N GLY A 306 35.79 -12.49 -3.43
CA GLY A 306 35.15 -11.18 -3.42
C GLY A 306 36.16 -10.06 -3.18
N ARG A 307 36.33 -9.19 -4.18
CA ARG A 307 37.15 -7.98 -4.10
C ARG A 307 36.22 -6.78 -3.97
N PHE A 308 36.30 -6.09 -2.84
CA PHE A 308 35.53 -4.88 -2.54
C PHE A 308 36.50 -3.71 -2.38
N LEU A 309 36.06 -2.48 -2.68
CA LEU A 309 36.89 -1.31 -2.41
C LEU A 309 37.21 -1.22 -0.90
N GLU A 310 38.50 -1.26 -0.57
CA GLU A 310 38.95 -1.04 0.80
C GLU A 310 38.84 0.44 1.15
N ARG A 311 38.27 0.71 2.32
CA ARG A 311 38.07 2.05 2.86
C ARG A 311 38.52 2.06 4.30
N ASP A 312 39.51 2.90 4.60
CA ASP A 312 39.90 3.16 5.99
C ASP A 312 38.85 4.06 6.65
N GLN A 313 37.89 3.42 7.32
CA GLN A 313 36.80 4.07 8.05
C GLN A 313 36.92 3.75 9.54
N PRO A 314 37.89 4.36 10.26
CA PRO A 314 38.01 4.21 11.71
C PRO A 314 36.75 4.72 12.42
N GLN A 315 36.48 4.18 13.61
CA GLN A 315 35.35 4.63 14.43
C GLN A 315 35.57 6.06 14.93
N LEU A 316 34.98 7.03 14.24
CA LEU A 316 35.10 8.45 14.58
C LEU A 316 34.54 8.76 15.97
N GLN A 317 35.26 9.63 16.69
CA GLN A 317 34.91 10.17 17.99
C GLN A 317 34.75 11.70 17.91
N PRO A 318 33.94 12.32 18.78
CA PRO A 318 33.88 13.78 18.88
C PRO A 318 35.27 14.36 19.19
N GLY A 319 35.71 15.34 18.38
CA GLY A 319 37.08 15.88 18.43
C GLY A 319 38.00 15.39 17.30
N ASP A 320 37.66 14.30 16.60
CA ASP A 320 38.41 13.87 15.43
C ASP A 320 38.36 14.91 14.31
N ARG A 321 39.52 15.20 13.71
CA ARG A 321 39.63 16.08 12.54
C ARG A 321 39.65 15.21 11.30
N ILE A 322 38.73 15.46 10.37
CA ILE A 322 38.58 14.67 9.14
C ILE A 322 38.61 15.54 7.88
N GLU A 323 39.03 14.94 6.77
CA GLU A 323 38.51 15.31 5.45
C GLU A 323 37.21 14.56 5.20
N LEU A 324 36.24 15.21 4.56
CA LEU A 324 34.94 14.66 4.20
C LEU A 324 34.65 15.00 2.74
N VAL A 325 34.29 14.01 1.91
CA VAL A 325 34.01 14.16 0.48
C VAL A 325 32.64 13.56 0.16
N GLY A 326 31.69 14.38 -0.26
CA GLY A 326 30.31 13.96 -0.53
C GLY A 326 29.55 14.95 -1.41
N ALA A 327 28.35 14.58 -1.83
CA ALA A 327 27.48 15.40 -2.68
C ALA A 327 26.72 16.43 -1.83
N PRO A 328 26.88 17.75 -2.07
CA PRO A 328 26.18 18.78 -1.30
C PRO A 328 24.68 18.80 -1.63
N LEU A 329 23.85 19.03 -0.61
CA LEU A 329 22.41 19.15 -0.71
C LEU A 329 21.94 20.54 -0.26
N ASP A 330 20.88 21.02 -0.90
CA ASP A 330 20.13 22.23 -0.55
C ASP A 330 18.69 21.83 -0.19
N ASP A 331 18.55 20.87 0.74
CA ASP A 331 17.25 20.32 1.17
C ASP A 331 16.63 21.09 2.36
N ARG A 332 17.43 21.88 3.08
CA ARG A 332 17.03 22.58 4.32
C ARG A 332 17.48 24.03 4.36
N PRO A 333 16.70 24.95 4.98
CA PRO A 333 17.03 26.38 5.05
C PRO A 333 18.07 26.76 6.12
N PHE A 334 18.52 25.82 6.96
CA PHE A 334 19.40 26.08 8.11
C PHE A 334 20.85 25.61 7.89
N ALA A 335 21.32 24.54 8.54
CA ALA A 335 22.62 23.97 8.25
C ALA A 335 22.64 23.29 6.86
N PRO A 336 23.74 23.37 6.10
CA PRO A 336 23.92 22.60 4.88
C PRO A 336 23.99 21.09 5.17
N THR A 337 23.78 20.31 4.12
CA THR A 337 23.69 18.85 4.14
C THR A 337 24.59 18.23 3.09
N MET A 338 25.01 16.99 3.32
CA MET A 338 25.85 16.23 2.39
C MET A 338 25.45 14.74 2.39
N ASP A 339 25.30 14.17 1.20
CA ASP A 339 25.04 12.75 0.95
C ASP A 339 26.27 12.08 0.30
N ASP A 340 26.23 10.75 0.13
CA ASP A 340 27.31 9.94 -0.48
C ASP A 340 28.70 10.20 0.15
N ALA A 341 28.73 10.51 1.45
CA ALA A 341 29.91 11.06 2.09
C ALA A 341 30.92 9.97 2.49
N GLU A 342 32.18 10.16 2.09
CA GLU A 342 33.32 9.34 2.49
C GLU A 342 34.30 10.22 3.27
N PHE A 343 34.90 9.69 4.34
CA PHE A 343 35.80 10.45 5.21
C PHE A 343 37.21 9.86 5.27
N ARG A 344 38.16 10.68 5.71
CA ARG A 344 39.54 10.31 6.03
C ARG A 344 39.97 11.02 7.32
N LEU A 345 40.52 10.27 8.27
CA LEU A 345 41.03 10.83 9.52
C LEU A 345 42.36 11.58 9.29
N LEU A 346 42.47 12.80 9.83
CA LEU A 346 43.70 13.62 9.82
C LEU A 346 44.40 13.67 11.18
N GLY A 347 43.70 13.28 12.25
CA GLY A 347 44.19 13.31 13.64
C GLY A 347 43.08 13.67 14.62
N HIS A 348 43.41 13.77 15.90
CA HIS A 348 42.46 14.11 16.97
C HIS A 348 42.72 15.51 17.53
N THR A 349 41.66 16.21 17.92
CA THR A 349 41.70 17.50 18.64
C THR A 349 40.74 17.46 19.83
N PRO A 350 40.98 18.22 20.91
CA PRO A 350 40.08 18.21 22.07
C PRO A 350 38.63 18.51 21.64
N PRO A 351 37.64 17.69 22.06
CA PRO A 351 36.24 17.89 21.65
C PRO A 351 35.76 19.28 22.07
N ARG A 352 35.05 19.97 21.16
CA ARG A 352 34.51 21.31 21.42
C ARG A 352 33.65 21.31 22.68
N THR A 353 33.77 22.36 23.47
CA THR A 353 32.90 22.60 24.63
C THR A 353 31.49 22.99 24.15
N PRO A 354 30.42 22.38 24.68
CA PRO A 354 29.05 22.77 24.32
C PRO A 354 28.76 24.23 24.68
N ARG A 355 28.14 24.97 23.75
CA ARG A 355 27.71 26.35 24.00
C ARG A 355 26.42 26.36 24.80
N ALA A 356 26.44 26.94 26.00
CA ALA A 356 25.21 27.17 26.77
C ALA A 356 24.32 28.19 26.04
N LEU A 357 23.07 27.81 25.75
CA LEU A 357 22.08 28.62 25.02
C LEU A 357 20.69 28.44 25.62
N SER A 358 19.80 29.40 25.34
CA SER A 358 18.38 29.37 25.71
C SER A 358 17.50 28.64 24.68
N THR A 359 16.29 28.29 25.11
CA THR A 359 15.25 27.75 24.23
C THR A 359 14.78 28.76 23.16
N THR A 360 14.83 30.05 23.44
CA THR A 360 14.55 31.12 22.48
C THR A 360 15.65 31.26 21.42
N GLU A 361 16.93 31.15 21.81
CA GLU A 361 18.05 31.20 20.86
C GLU A 361 18.04 30.03 19.88
N LEU A 362 17.74 28.80 20.33
CA LEU A 362 17.66 27.64 19.42
C LEU A 362 16.45 27.71 18.47
N LYS A 363 15.31 28.25 18.93
CA LYS A 363 14.15 28.55 18.08
C LYS A 363 14.43 29.62 17.00
N SER A 364 15.59 30.31 17.03
CA SER A 364 16.01 31.21 15.94
C SER A 364 16.56 30.49 14.71
N GLY A 365 16.86 29.19 14.80
CA GLY A 365 17.43 28.39 13.70
C GLY A 365 18.92 28.64 13.40
N ARG A 366 19.53 29.67 14.02
CA ARG A 366 20.93 30.08 13.79
C ARG A 366 22.00 29.10 14.29
N HIS A 367 21.59 28.11 15.10
CA HIS A 367 22.47 27.17 15.79
C HIS A 367 22.28 25.72 15.31
N ASP A 368 21.65 25.51 14.16
CA ASP A 368 21.57 24.19 13.51
C ASP A 368 22.99 23.64 13.24
N ALA A 369 23.20 22.35 13.48
CA ALA A 369 24.51 21.68 13.44
C ALA A 369 25.58 22.20 14.44
N GLU A 370 25.24 23.09 15.38
CA GLU A 370 26.14 23.47 16.48
C GLU A 370 26.00 22.55 17.70
N LEU A 371 27.09 22.38 18.46
CA LEU A 371 27.10 21.67 19.74
C LEU A 371 26.68 22.60 20.88
N VAL A 372 25.50 22.37 21.44
CA VAL A 372 24.83 23.25 22.41
C VAL A 372 24.55 22.53 23.72
N SER A 373 24.28 23.28 24.80
CA SER A 373 23.85 22.74 26.09
C SER A 373 22.74 23.57 26.73
N LEU A 374 21.76 22.87 27.34
CA LEU A 374 20.63 23.46 28.06
C LEU A 374 20.41 22.74 29.40
N LYS A 375 19.58 23.35 30.25
CA LYS A 375 18.98 22.68 31.43
C LYS A 375 17.52 22.36 31.15
N ALA A 376 17.11 21.13 31.47
CA ALA A 376 15.76 20.63 31.26
C ALA A 376 15.37 19.62 32.34
N ARG A 377 14.08 19.28 32.41
CA ARG A 377 13.52 18.17 33.20
C ARG A 377 13.15 17.03 32.26
N VAL A 378 13.49 15.79 32.63
CA VAL A 378 13.07 14.59 31.90
C VAL A 378 11.56 14.39 32.05
N VAL A 379 10.86 14.36 30.92
CA VAL A 379 9.42 14.08 30.81
C VAL A 379 9.19 12.59 30.59
N ASP A 380 9.94 11.98 29.68
CA ASP A 380 9.84 10.55 29.37
C ASP A 380 11.13 10.03 28.72
N VAL A 381 11.29 8.70 28.67
CA VAL A 381 12.44 8.01 28.05
C VAL A 381 11.95 6.80 27.25
N GLU A 382 11.90 6.95 25.93
CA GLU A 382 11.60 5.87 24.99
C GLU A 382 12.90 5.20 24.51
N ARG A 383 12.84 3.90 24.21
CA ARG A 383 13.96 3.15 23.61
C ARG A 383 13.44 2.19 22.55
N HIS A 384 14.03 2.26 21.37
CA HIS A 384 13.75 1.37 20.25
C HIS A 384 14.99 0.51 19.94
N ASP A 385 14.75 -0.66 19.35
CA ASP A 385 15.78 -1.58 18.89
C ASP A 385 15.60 -1.75 17.38
N THR A 386 16.61 -1.36 16.61
CA THR A 386 16.59 -1.44 15.13
C THR A 386 17.22 -2.74 14.61
N GLY A 387 17.74 -3.60 15.48
CA GLY A 387 18.56 -4.75 15.14
C GLY A 387 20.06 -4.42 15.02
N ASP A 388 20.41 -3.33 14.35
CA ASP A 388 21.82 -2.89 14.17
C ASP A 388 22.31 -1.95 15.30
N PHE A 389 21.40 -1.17 15.89
CA PHE A 389 21.66 -0.26 17.00
C PHE A 389 20.39 0.05 17.81
N PHE A 390 20.58 0.60 19.02
CA PHE A 390 19.49 1.11 19.84
C PHE A 390 19.34 2.63 19.66
N GLU A 391 18.14 3.07 19.33
CA GLU A 391 17.75 4.48 19.41
C GLU A 391 17.17 4.73 20.82
N GLN A 392 17.69 5.72 21.53
CA GLN A 392 17.16 6.17 22.82
C GLN A 392 16.70 7.62 22.72
N LYS A 393 15.42 7.85 22.98
CA LYS A 393 14.75 9.13 22.81
C LYS A 393 14.25 9.65 24.14
N VAL A 394 14.86 10.74 24.62
CA VAL A 394 14.50 11.40 25.87
C VAL A 394 13.66 12.63 25.55
N TRP A 395 12.44 12.65 26.06
CA TRP A 395 11.58 13.84 26.00
C TRP A 395 11.97 14.78 27.15
N LEU A 396 12.36 16.00 26.81
CA LEU A 396 12.91 17.00 27.73
C LEU A 396 12.05 18.26 27.73
N GLN A 397 11.68 18.75 28.91
CA GLN A 397 10.99 20.03 29.06
C GLN A 397 11.93 21.06 29.66
N SER A 398 12.10 22.19 28.97
CA SER A 398 12.62 23.42 29.58
C SER A 398 11.50 24.49 29.59
N ALA A 399 11.77 25.67 30.15
CA ALA A 399 10.73 26.62 30.58
C ALA A 399 9.74 27.06 29.48
N GLU A 400 10.13 27.01 28.20
CA GLU A 400 9.38 27.54 27.06
C GLU A 400 9.02 26.50 25.98
N CYS A 401 9.41 25.23 26.15
CA CYS A 401 9.07 24.13 25.25
C CYS A 401 9.49 22.75 25.77
N THR A 402 8.74 21.74 25.36
CA THR A 402 9.23 20.36 25.27
C THR A 402 9.98 20.17 23.96
N PHE A 403 11.08 19.42 24.00
CA PHE A 403 11.89 19.00 22.84
C PHE A 403 12.38 17.56 23.05
N GLU A 404 12.89 16.94 21.99
CA GLU A 404 13.43 15.58 22.02
C GLU A 404 14.97 15.61 22.00
N ALA A 405 15.60 14.68 22.72
CA ALA A 405 17.02 14.38 22.60
C ALA A 405 17.18 12.91 22.20
N LEU A 406 18.00 12.65 21.18
CA LEU A 406 18.20 11.31 20.60
C LEU A 406 19.64 10.85 20.83
N LEU A 407 19.81 9.59 21.23
CA LEU A 407 21.09 8.89 21.31
C LEU A 407 21.02 7.57 20.54
N ASP A 408 21.73 7.53 19.42
CA ASP A 408 21.98 6.30 18.66
C ASP A 408 23.18 5.57 19.27
N THR A 409 23.03 4.32 19.72
CA THR A 409 24.13 3.57 20.35
C THR A 409 24.10 2.07 20.05
N ARG A 410 25.28 1.47 19.83
CA ARG A 410 25.44 0.01 19.74
C ARG A 410 25.53 -0.68 21.12
N GLU A 411 25.70 0.09 22.20
CA GLU A 411 25.72 -0.49 23.55
C GLU A 411 24.31 -0.77 24.06
N ASN A 412 24.08 -1.99 24.56
CA ASN A 412 22.86 -2.33 25.29
C ASN A 412 22.88 -1.77 26.73
N LYS A 413 22.95 -0.44 26.87
CA LYS A 413 22.87 0.29 28.15
C LYS A 413 21.85 1.42 28.01
N SER A 414 20.81 1.39 28.84
CA SER A 414 19.87 2.50 28.92
C SER A 414 20.49 3.71 29.62
N LEU A 415 20.11 4.92 29.22
CA LEU A 415 20.53 6.17 29.84
C LEU A 415 20.22 6.19 31.35
N ALA A 416 21.16 6.69 32.14
CA ALA A 416 21.09 6.69 33.61
C ALA A 416 20.22 7.84 34.19
N VAL A 417 19.11 8.14 33.52
CA VAL A 417 18.16 9.22 33.85
C VAL A 417 16.78 8.64 34.13
N ARG A 418 15.99 9.31 34.98
CA ARG A 418 14.61 8.92 35.31
C ARG A 418 13.64 10.04 34.98
N GLN A 419 12.37 9.69 34.78
CA GLN A 419 11.30 10.68 34.70
C GLN A 419 11.33 11.61 35.93
N ASN A 420 11.20 12.91 35.68
CA ASN A 420 11.37 14.03 36.63
C ASN A 420 12.80 14.36 37.08
N ASP A 421 13.85 13.65 36.64
CA ASP A 421 15.23 14.14 36.88
C ASP A 421 15.45 15.49 36.18
N PHE A 422 16.15 16.40 36.87
CA PHE A 422 16.69 17.61 36.26
C PHE A 422 18.07 17.29 35.67
N VAL A 423 18.26 17.64 34.40
CA VAL A 423 19.47 17.33 33.63
C VAL A 423 20.05 18.58 33.00
N ALA A 424 21.38 18.67 32.98
CA ALA A 424 22.10 19.41 31.95
C ALA A 424 22.26 18.47 30.76
N VAL A 425 21.67 18.83 29.62
CA VAL A 425 21.80 18.10 28.36
C VAL A 425 22.78 18.83 27.45
N SER A 426 23.62 18.10 26.74
CA SER A 426 24.51 18.60 25.69
C SER A 426 24.30 17.82 24.41
N GLY A 427 24.33 18.44 23.24
CA GLY A 427 24.13 17.72 21.98
C GLY A 427 24.22 18.63 20.76
N VAL A 428 24.32 18.02 19.59
CA VAL A 428 24.27 18.76 18.33
C VAL A 428 22.81 19.12 18.05
N CYS A 429 22.52 20.42 17.88
CA CYS A 429 21.17 20.86 17.59
C CYS A 429 20.80 20.52 16.14
N ARG A 430 19.62 19.92 15.94
CA ARG A 430 19.02 19.66 14.64
C ARG A 430 17.67 20.37 14.55
N VAL A 431 17.57 21.35 13.68
CA VAL A 431 16.39 22.20 13.53
C VAL A 431 15.39 21.57 12.55
N GLN A 432 14.12 21.51 12.95
CA GLN A 432 13.00 20.99 12.16
C GLN A 432 12.23 22.16 11.53
N PRO A 433 12.25 22.34 10.20
CA PRO A 433 11.56 23.44 9.54
C PRO A 433 10.04 23.26 9.60
N GLY A 434 9.34 24.37 9.81
CA GLY A 434 7.89 24.51 9.63
C GLY A 434 7.54 25.15 8.28
N GLN A 435 6.30 25.64 8.19
CA GLN A 435 5.89 26.46 7.06
C GLN A 435 6.68 27.78 7.03
N PHE A 436 6.85 28.36 5.83
CA PHE A 436 7.54 29.64 5.62
C PHE A 436 8.97 29.74 6.19
N GLN A 437 9.71 28.61 6.21
CA GLN A 437 11.08 28.49 6.74
C GLN A 437 11.25 28.86 8.23
N GLN A 438 10.17 28.98 9.00
CA GLN A 438 10.24 29.19 10.45
C GLN A 438 10.62 27.90 11.18
N VAL A 439 11.20 27.99 12.38
CA VAL A 439 11.50 26.82 13.21
C VAL A 439 10.21 26.30 13.84
N ARG A 440 9.82 25.06 13.51
CA ARG A 440 8.68 24.37 14.15
C ARG A 440 9.09 23.77 15.49
N SER A 441 10.26 23.17 15.51
CA SER A 441 10.80 22.36 16.61
C SER A 441 12.31 22.19 16.41
N PHE A 442 13.01 21.73 17.44
CA PHE A 442 14.39 21.29 17.34
C PHE A 442 14.58 20.00 18.15
N SER A 443 15.62 19.25 17.81
CA SER A 443 16.08 18.09 18.58
C SER A 443 17.56 18.19 18.89
N LEU A 444 18.01 17.47 19.92
CA LEU A 444 19.43 17.39 20.30
C LEU A 444 19.94 15.96 20.05
N HIS A 445 20.91 15.82 19.16
CA HIS A 445 21.58 14.55 18.92
C HIS A 445 22.77 14.43 19.89
N LEU A 446 22.66 13.51 20.84
CA LEU A 446 23.61 13.27 21.92
C LEU A 446 24.80 12.44 21.38
N ARG A 447 26.02 12.75 21.84
CA ARG A 447 27.25 12.07 21.38
C ARG A 447 27.56 10.79 22.17
N GLY A 448 26.87 10.58 23.27
CA GLY A 448 27.04 9.47 24.19
C GLY A 448 26.25 9.67 25.48
N PRO A 449 26.19 8.67 26.38
CA PRO A 449 25.39 8.76 27.61
C PRO A 449 25.88 9.83 28.59
N GLY A 450 27.16 10.24 28.52
CA GLY A 450 27.75 11.30 29.35
C GLY A 450 27.28 12.72 29.02
N ASP A 451 26.59 12.93 27.89
CA ASP A 451 26.01 14.22 27.51
C ASP A 451 24.72 14.57 28.29
N LEU A 452 24.18 13.63 29.08
CA LEU A 452 23.07 13.85 30.01
C LEU A 452 23.55 13.76 31.46
N VAL A 453 23.78 14.91 32.09
CA VAL A 453 24.28 15.01 33.47
C VAL A 453 23.13 15.36 34.43
N VAL A 454 22.77 14.44 35.33
CA VAL A 454 21.71 14.65 36.33
C VAL A 454 22.14 15.67 37.39
N THR A 455 21.59 16.88 37.32
CA THR A 455 21.86 17.97 38.25
C THR A 455 20.92 17.91 39.46
N ARG A 456 21.23 17.06 40.43
CA ARG A 456 20.51 17.04 41.72
C ARG A 456 20.82 18.31 42.54
N PRO A 457 19.86 18.84 43.32
CA PRO A 457 20.19 19.83 44.36
C PRO A 457 21.10 19.17 45.42
N PRO A 458 22.12 19.86 45.96
CA PRO A 458 23.12 19.21 46.80
C PRO A 458 22.68 19.12 48.27
N SER A 459 23.09 18.05 48.96
CA SER A 459 22.53 17.60 50.24
C SER A 459 23.23 18.16 51.50
N TRP A 460 23.38 19.49 51.59
CA TRP A 460 24.16 20.15 52.65
C TRP A 460 23.28 20.90 53.67
N TRP A 461 22.86 20.21 54.72
CA TRP A 461 22.67 20.83 56.04
C TRP A 461 23.59 20.09 57.02
N SER A 462 24.68 20.76 57.40
CA SER A 462 25.92 20.09 57.82
C SER A 462 26.07 19.95 59.34
N LEU A 463 26.37 18.72 59.76
CA LEU A 463 27.19 18.30 60.91
C LEU A 463 27.63 19.41 61.91
N ARG A 464 26.69 19.98 62.68
CA ARG A 464 27.01 20.81 63.85
C ARG A 464 26.08 20.53 65.04
N TRP A 465 26.68 20.01 66.12
CA TRP A 465 26.20 20.15 67.52
C TRP A 465 24.79 19.57 67.78
N VAL A 466 24.58 18.27 67.94
CA VAL A 466 25.26 17.29 68.84
C VAL A 466 25.24 17.70 70.33
N ALA A 467 25.28 18.99 70.68
CA ALA A 467 25.23 19.45 72.07
C ALA A 467 23.80 19.52 72.66
N TRP A 468 22.77 19.70 71.83
CA TRP A 468 21.38 19.83 72.27
C TRP A 468 20.76 18.53 72.85
N LEU A 469 21.41 17.38 72.68
CA LEU A 469 20.89 16.08 73.08
C LEU A 469 20.65 15.94 74.60
N LEU A 470 21.38 16.68 75.43
CA LEU A 470 21.31 16.56 76.89
C LEU A 470 20.12 17.31 77.54
N ALA A 471 19.44 18.20 76.81
CA ALA A 471 18.25 18.92 77.30
C ALA A 471 16.92 18.29 76.83
N GLY A 472 16.94 17.38 75.86
CA GLY A 472 15.74 16.93 75.15
C GLY A 472 14.77 16.05 75.96
N GLY A 473 15.23 15.39 77.01
CA GLY A 473 14.50 14.28 77.66
C GLY A 473 13.07 14.58 78.10
N GLY A 474 12.82 15.75 78.70
CA GLY A 474 11.48 16.15 79.15
C GLY A 474 10.54 16.59 78.02
N VAL A 475 11.09 17.17 76.94
CA VAL A 475 10.30 17.69 75.81
C VAL A 475 9.85 16.55 74.88
N VAL A 476 10.71 15.54 74.70
CA VAL A 476 10.50 14.39 73.78
C VAL A 476 9.13 13.74 73.94
N VAL A 477 8.65 13.54 75.17
CA VAL A 477 7.34 12.89 75.43
C VAL A 477 6.18 13.73 74.91
N LEU A 478 6.18 15.05 75.18
CA LEU A 478 5.12 15.95 74.74
C LEU A 478 5.16 16.15 73.22
N THR A 479 6.36 16.33 72.65
CA THR A 479 6.52 16.42 71.19
C THR A 479 6.20 15.10 70.49
N GLY A 480 6.36 13.94 71.15
CA GLY A 480 5.99 12.64 70.59
C GLY A 480 4.49 12.52 70.35
N LEU A 481 3.66 12.91 71.33
CA LEU A 481 2.20 12.94 71.19
C LEU A 481 1.74 13.93 70.12
N ILE A 482 2.36 15.12 70.06
CA ILE A 482 2.08 16.12 69.02
C ILE A 482 2.52 15.62 67.63
N ALA A 483 3.69 15.00 67.53
CA ALA A 483 4.21 14.43 66.28
C ALA A 483 3.34 13.26 65.79
N ILE A 484 2.87 12.36 66.66
CA ILE A 484 1.98 11.25 66.30
C ILE A 484 0.62 11.77 65.81
N THR A 485 0.06 12.80 66.44
CA THR A 485 -1.23 13.39 66.01
C THR A 485 -1.10 14.22 64.72
N LEU A 486 0.01 14.93 64.52
CA LEU A 486 0.34 15.58 63.25
C LEU A 486 0.63 14.57 62.14
N LEU A 487 1.39 13.51 62.40
CA LEU A 487 1.65 12.43 61.44
C LEU A 487 0.36 11.72 61.05
N ARG A 488 -0.54 11.40 61.98
CA ARG A 488 -1.86 10.83 61.64
C ARG A 488 -2.68 11.77 60.75
N ARG A 489 -2.67 13.09 61.01
CA ARG A 489 -3.33 14.09 60.15
C ARG A 489 -2.65 14.24 58.78
N GLN A 490 -1.33 14.16 58.72
CA GLN A 490 -0.55 14.28 57.49
C GLN A 490 -0.65 13.02 56.62
N VAL A 491 -0.63 11.82 57.22
CA VAL A 491 -0.94 10.56 56.55
C VAL A 491 -2.38 10.57 56.05
N ALA A 492 -3.37 10.98 56.87
CA ALA A 492 -4.76 11.08 56.42
C ALA A 492 -4.93 12.02 55.22
N ARG A 493 -4.28 13.20 55.23
CA ARG A 493 -4.23 14.11 54.07
C ARG A 493 -3.57 13.45 52.87
N ARG A 494 -2.39 12.83 53.04
CA ARG A 494 -1.69 12.13 51.95
C ARG A 494 -2.47 10.94 51.40
N THR A 495 -3.24 10.21 52.20
CA THR A 495 -4.10 9.12 51.71
C THR A 495 -5.29 9.65 50.92
N VAL A 496 -5.85 10.81 51.28
CA VAL A 496 -6.88 11.48 50.47
C VAL A 496 -6.27 12.02 49.17
N GLU A 497 -5.16 12.76 49.23
CA GLU A 497 -4.45 13.26 48.03
C GLU A 497 -4.03 12.13 47.08
N LEU A 498 -3.55 10.99 47.60
CA LEU A 498 -3.15 9.84 46.80
C LEU A 498 -4.37 9.05 46.27
N SER A 499 -5.48 9.00 47.01
CA SER A 499 -6.75 8.44 46.54
C SER A 499 -7.33 9.29 45.41
N ASP A 500 -7.34 10.61 45.57
CA ASP A 500 -7.77 11.58 44.56
C ASP A 500 -6.89 11.57 43.30
N ALA A 501 -5.59 11.32 43.47
CA ALA A 501 -4.65 11.14 42.36
C ALA A 501 -4.88 9.80 41.64
N ASN A 502 -5.06 8.70 42.38
CA ASN A 502 -5.39 7.40 41.80
C ASN A 502 -6.76 7.41 41.11
N ALA A 503 -7.77 8.07 41.66
CA ALA A 503 -9.07 8.23 41.03
C ALA A 503 -8.95 8.95 39.68
N ARG A 504 -8.21 10.07 39.63
CA ARG A 504 -7.92 10.79 38.39
C ARG A 504 -7.08 9.98 37.39
N LEU A 505 -6.12 9.17 37.86
CA LEU A 505 -5.35 8.28 37.00
C LEU A 505 -6.22 7.16 36.41
N VAL A 506 -7.11 6.55 37.20
CA VAL A 506 -8.07 5.53 36.74
C VAL A 506 -9.05 6.14 35.73
N GLU A 507 -9.54 7.36 35.98
CA GLU A 507 -10.39 8.12 35.04
C GLU A 507 -9.66 8.43 33.73
N GLN A 508 -8.40 8.89 33.79
CA GLN A 508 -7.57 9.14 32.61
C GLN A 508 -7.23 7.86 31.83
N VAL A 509 -6.96 6.74 32.50
CA VAL A 509 -6.73 5.43 31.86
C VAL A 509 -8.01 4.94 31.18
N ALA A 510 -9.16 5.01 31.86
CA ALA A 510 -10.44 4.63 31.27
C ALA A 510 -10.83 5.53 30.08
N GLY A 511 -10.58 6.84 30.16
CA GLY A 511 -10.76 7.77 29.05
C GLY A 511 -9.85 7.45 27.85
N ARG A 512 -8.57 7.14 28.11
CA ARG A 512 -7.62 6.73 27.07
C ARG A 512 -7.99 5.39 26.43
N GLN A 513 -8.47 4.42 27.21
CA GLN A 513 -8.93 3.13 26.69
C GLN A 513 -10.14 3.29 25.76
N ARG A 514 -11.15 4.10 26.13
CA ARG A 514 -12.28 4.42 25.25
C ARG A 514 -11.82 5.07 23.96
N ALA A 515 -10.95 6.08 24.03
CA ALA A 515 -10.41 6.75 22.84
C ALA A 515 -9.60 5.80 21.93
N GLU A 516 -8.92 4.79 22.49
CA GLU A 516 -8.20 3.76 21.74
C GLU A 516 -9.14 2.74 21.10
N GLU A 517 -10.26 2.40 21.75
CA GLU A 517 -11.33 1.56 21.21
C GLU A 517 -12.13 2.28 20.10
N GLU A 518 -12.48 3.55 20.30
CA GLU A 518 -13.09 4.43 19.30
C GLU A 518 -12.18 4.59 18.07
N LEU A 519 -10.88 4.82 18.28
CA LEU A 519 -9.90 4.92 17.19
C LEU A 519 -9.74 3.60 16.42
N ARG A 520 -9.78 2.44 17.12
CA ARG A 520 -9.77 1.12 16.48
C ARG A 520 -11.03 0.87 15.66
N ALA A 521 -12.20 1.26 16.18
CA ALA A 521 -13.47 1.13 15.46
C ALA A 521 -13.50 2.03 14.21
N ALA A 522 -13.03 3.29 14.33
CA ALA A 522 -12.89 4.20 13.20
C ALA A 522 -11.92 3.67 12.13
N LEU A 523 -10.75 3.14 12.54
CA LEU A 523 -9.76 2.55 11.62
C LEU A 523 -10.28 1.28 10.94
N ALA A 524 -11.13 0.49 11.60
CA ALA A 524 -11.81 -0.65 10.99
C ALA A 524 -12.81 -0.18 9.92
N ALA A 525 -13.69 0.77 10.26
CA ALA A 525 -14.66 1.35 9.34
C ALA A 525 -13.99 2.04 8.13
N GLU A 526 -12.86 2.73 8.33
CA GLU A 526 -12.05 3.31 7.25
C GLU A 526 -11.54 2.22 6.30
N LYS A 527 -10.99 1.13 6.83
CA LYS A 527 -10.49 0.01 6.03
C LYS A 527 -11.59 -0.69 5.24
N ASP A 528 -12.74 -0.94 5.86
CA ASP A 528 -13.89 -1.56 5.21
C ASP A 528 -14.42 -0.67 4.08
N LEU A 529 -14.54 0.65 4.31
CA LEU A 529 -14.93 1.63 3.29
C LEU A 529 -13.91 1.69 2.15
N ASN A 530 -12.61 1.68 2.45
CA ASN A 530 -11.55 1.73 1.46
C ASN A 530 -11.45 0.43 0.64
N GLN A 531 -11.75 -0.72 1.25
CA GLN A 531 -11.89 -2.01 0.56
C GLN A 531 -13.13 -2.02 -0.35
N LEU A 532 -14.29 -1.54 0.12
CA LEU A 532 -15.50 -1.39 -0.70
C LEU A 532 -15.24 -0.48 -1.92
N LYS A 533 -14.58 0.67 -1.72
CA LYS A 533 -14.16 1.59 -2.78
C LYS A 533 -13.20 0.93 -3.78
N SER A 534 -12.27 0.11 -3.31
CA SER A 534 -11.34 -0.63 -4.16
C SER A 534 -12.05 -1.72 -4.98
N ASN A 535 -13.00 -2.44 -4.35
CA ASN A 535 -13.83 -3.44 -5.01
C ASN A 535 -14.72 -2.82 -6.10
N PHE A 536 -15.33 -1.66 -5.81
CA PHE A 536 -16.13 -0.88 -6.76
C PHE A 536 -15.34 -0.52 -8.02
N VAL A 537 -14.17 0.11 -7.88
CA VAL A 537 -13.34 0.51 -9.04
C VAL A 537 -12.90 -0.72 -9.85
N SER A 538 -12.55 -1.82 -9.17
CA SER A 538 -12.15 -3.08 -9.82
C SER A 538 -13.30 -3.71 -10.62
N MET A 539 -14.50 -3.80 -10.04
CA MET A 539 -15.67 -4.39 -10.70
C MET A 539 -16.17 -3.52 -11.86
N VAL A 540 -16.30 -2.20 -11.68
CA VAL A 540 -16.73 -1.29 -12.75
C VAL A 540 -15.76 -1.35 -13.94
N SER A 541 -14.45 -1.45 -13.68
CA SER A 541 -13.45 -1.66 -14.74
C SER A 541 -13.63 -2.98 -15.49
N HIS A 542 -14.12 -4.03 -14.83
CA HIS A 542 -14.38 -5.34 -15.44
C HIS A 542 -15.69 -5.37 -16.24
N GLU A 543 -16.76 -4.81 -15.69
CA GLU A 543 -18.06 -4.70 -16.36
C GLU A 543 -17.99 -3.74 -17.58
N PHE A 544 -17.12 -2.72 -17.59
CA PHE A 544 -16.83 -1.94 -18.81
C PHE A 544 -15.94 -2.67 -19.82
N ARG A 545 -14.93 -3.43 -19.38
CA ARG A 545 -13.99 -4.15 -20.27
C ARG A 545 -14.70 -5.19 -21.14
N THR A 546 -15.77 -5.81 -20.64
CA THR A 546 -16.52 -6.86 -21.33
C THR A 546 -17.23 -6.37 -22.61
N PRO A 547 -18.15 -5.38 -22.58
CA PRO A 547 -18.76 -4.82 -23.79
C PRO A 547 -17.75 -4.07 -24.67
N LEU A 548 -16.73 -3.42 -24.09
CA LEU A 548 -15.67 -2.78 -24.88
C LEU A 548 -14.92 -3.80 -25.76
N GLY A 549 -14.60 -4.98 -25.23
CA GLY A 549 -14.02 -6.07 -26.00
C GLY A 549 -14.95 -6.63 -27.09
N ALA A 550 -16.26 -6.68 -26.83
CA ALA A 550 -17.26 -7.08 -27.82
C ALA A 550 -17.41 -6.06 -28.97
N ILE A 551 -17.38 -4.76 -28.66
CA ILE A 551 -17.33 -3.67 -29.65
C ILE A 551 -16.06 -3.80 -30.49
N GLN A 552 -14.89 -3.87 -29.85
CA GLN A 552 -13.60 -3.94 -30.53
C GLN A 552 -13.52 -5.15 -31.46
N SER A 553 -13.80 -6.36 -30.97
CA SER A 553 -13.74 -7.57 -31.80
C SER A 553 -14.75 -7.53 -32.97
N SER A 554 -15.94 -6.97 -32.75
CA SER A 554 -16.94 -6.83 -33.82
C SER A 554 -16.50 -5.81 -34.88
N ALA A 555 -15.86 -4.70 -34.46
CA ALA A 555 -15.30 -3.70 -35.35
C ALA A 555 -14.09 -4.24 -36.14
N GLU A 556 -13.18 -4.95 -35.49
CA GLU A 556 -12.03 -5.61 -36.13
C GLU A 556 -12.47 -6.67 -37.16
N LEU A 557 -13.51 -7.45 -36.86
CA LEU A 557 -14.08 -8.43 -37.80
C LEU A 557 -14.74 -7.74 -39.00
N LEU A 558 -15.48 -6.64 -38.78
CA LEU A 558 -16.04 -5.83 -39.86
C LEU A 558 -14.94 -5.20 -40.73
N GLN A 559 -13.90 -4.63 -40.12
CA GLN A 559 -12.80 -3.95 -40.81
C GLN A 559 -11.96 -4.91 -41.67
N ASN A 560 -11.54 -6.04 -41.11
CA ASN A 560 -10.59 -6.95 -41.77
C ASN A 560 -11.24 -7.93 -42.75
N TYR A 561 -12.56 -8.13 -42.67
CA TYR A 561 -13.27 -9.17 -43.45
C TYR A 561 -14.55 -8.68 -44.14
N PHE A 562 -14.79 -7.36 -44.26
CA PHE A 562 -16.05 -6.77 -44.73
C PHE A 562 -16.67 -7.48 -45.94
N ASP A 563 -15.91 -7.60 -47.04
CA ASP A 563 -16.39 -8.17 -48.30
C ASP A 563 -16.54 -9.70 -48.27
N ARG A 564 -15.90 -10.36 -47.31
CA ARG A 564 -15.94 -11.81 -47.08
C ARG A 564 -17.07 -12.24 -46.14
N LEU A 565 -17.76 -11.29 -45.50
CA LEU A 565 -18.88 -11.53 -44.60
C LEU A 565 -20.22 -11.41 -45.34
N THR A 566 -21.16 -12.32 -45.06
CA THR A 566 -22.54 -12.20 -45.57
C THR A 566 -23.25 -10.98 -44.97
N SER A 567 -24.34 -10.53 -45.61
CA SER A 567 -25.14 -9.39 -45.15
C SER A 567 -25.71 -9.61 -43.75
N GLU A 568 -26.21 -10.82 -43.43
CA GLU A 568 -26.76 -11.12 -42.09
C GLU A 568 -25.67 -11.23 -41.03
N ARG A 569 -24.42 -11.55 -41.41
CA ARG A 569 -23.29 -11.58 -40.48
C ARG A 569 -22.72 -10.18 -40.23
N ARG A 570 -22.69 -9.30 -41.24
CA ARG A 570 -22.41 -7.87 -41.06
C ARG A 570 -23.47 -7.20 -40.18
N ALA A 571 -24.75 -7.46 -40.43
CA ALA A 571 -25.85 -6.95 -39.61
C ALA A 571 -25.74 -7.38 -38.14
N ARG A 572 -25.44 -8.66 -37.87
CA ARG A 572 -25.23 -9.18 -36.51
C ARG A 572 -24.04 -8.52 -35.78
N LEU A 573 -22.93 -8.27 -36.48
CA LEU A 573 -21.77 -7.59 -35.88
C LEU A 573 -22.07 -6.11 -35.56
N LEU A 574 -22.82 -5.41 -36.42
CA LEU A 574 -23.30 -4.05 -36.15
C LEU A 574 -24.29 -4.03 -34.97
N GLN A 575 -25.22 -4.98 -34.89
CA GLN A 575 -26.13 -5.14 -33.75
C GLN A 575 -25.37 -5.41 -32.44
N ALA A 576 -24.31 -6.23 -32.47
CA ALA A 576 -23.47 -6.48 -31.30
C ALA A 576 -22.76 -5.21 -30.79
N ILE A 577 -22.24 -4.38 -31.70
CA ILE A 577 -21.65 -3.07 -31.36
C ILE A 577 -22.69 -2.15 -30.72
N VAL A 578 -23.88 -2.02 -31.33
CA VAL A 578 -24.96 -1.17 -30.80
C VAL A 578 -25.42 -1.64 -29.42
N ALA A 579 -25.67 -2.95 -29.24
CA ALA A 579 -26.07 -3.52 -27.96
C ALA A 579 -25.01 -3.30 -26.87
N SER A 580 -23.74 -3.61 -27.17
CA SER A 580 -22.64 -3.41 -26.21
C SER A 580 -22.39 -1.94 -25.88
N THR A 581 -22.66 -1.01 -26.82
CA THR A 581 -22.61 0.44 -26.56
C THR A 581 -23.74 0.87 -25.62
N GLY A 582 -24.95 0.32 -25.81
CA GLY A 582 -26.08 0.50 -24.89
C GLY A 582 -25.80 -0.05 -23.49
N ASP A 583 -25.16 -1.22 -23.39
CA ASP A 583 -24.73 -1.79 -22.11
C ASP A 583 -23.71 -0.90 -21.39
N MET A 584 -22.73 -0.32 -22.10
CA MET A 584 -21.79 0.64 -21.52
C MET A 584 -22.49 1.92 -21.03
N ALA A 585 -23.43 2.46 -21.82
CA ALA A 585 -24.20 3.64 -21.41
C ALA A 585 -25.03 3.36 -20.15
N ARG A 586 -25.72 2.20 -20.09
CA ARG A 586 -26.48 1.77 -18.91
C ARG A 586 -25.60 1.59 -17.68
N ILE A 587 -24.43 0.95 -17.80
CA ILE A 587 -23.47 0.80 -16.68
C ILE A 587 -22.99 2.17 -16.17
N MET A 588 -22.77 3.13 -17.08
CA MET A 588 -22.38 4.50 -16.72
C MET A 588 -23.51 5.22 -15.97
N GLU A 589 -24.76 5.11 -16.44
CA GLU A 589 -25.93 5.70 -15.79
C GLU A 589 -26.22 5.06 -14.42
N ASP A 590 -26.15 3.74 -14.30
CA ASP A 590 -26.27 2.98 -13.04
C ASP A 590 -25.28 3.51 -11.98
N VAL A 591 -24.04 3.82 -12.38
CA VAL A 591 -22.98 4.35 -11.51
C VAL A 591 -23.17 5.84 -11.20
N LEU A 592 -23.57 6.66 -12.18
CA LEU A 592 -23.83 8.09 -11.99
C LEU A 592 -25.01 8.31 -11.04
N LEU A 593 -26.13 7.59 -11.25
CA LEU A 593 -27.31 7.64 -10.40
C LEU A 593 -26.97 7.24 -8.96
N LEU A 594 -26.27 6.11 -8.76
CA LEU A 594 -25.85 5.70 -7.42
C LEU A 594 -25.01 6.78 -6.73
N SER A 595 -24.03 7.35 -7.43
CA SER A 595 -23.17 8.41 -6.89
C SER A 595 -23.93 9.69 -6.57
N GLN A 596 -24.91 10.10 -7.39
CA GLN A 596 -25.76 11.26 -7.14
C GLN A 596 -26.65 11.05 -5.90
N VAL A 597 -27.21 9.85 -5.72
CA VAL A 597 -28.07 9.57 -4.55
C VAL A 597 -27.23 9.41 -3.27
N GLU A 598 -26.07 8.76 -3.32
CA GLU A 598 -25.16 8.65 -2.17
C GLU A 598 -24.57 10.01 -1.72
N THR A 599 -24.37 10.95 -2.64
CA THR A 599 -23.87 12.29 -2.32
C THR A 599 -24.97 13.32 -2.04
N ALA A 600 -26.24 12.89 -1.96
CA ALA A 600 -27.42 13.76 -1.82
C ALA A 600 -27.52 14.88 -2.89
N ARG A 601 -27.00 14.60 -4.09
CA ARG A 601 -26.99 15.51 -5.25
C ARG A 601 -28.13 15.24 -6.25
N TYR A 602 -28.84 14.12 -6.12
CA TYR A 602 -30.03 13.86 -6.93
C TYR A 602 -31.17 14.78 -6.48
N GLU A 603 -31.64 15.65 -7.38
CA GLU A 603 -32.82 16.47 -7.17
C GLU A 603 -34.07 15.64 -7.48
N PHE A 604 -34.86 15.32 -6.45
CA PHE A 604 -36.12 14.61 -6.62
C PHE A 604 -37.15 15.51 -7.31
N GLN A 605 -37.64 15.12 -8.50
CA GLN A 605 -38.55 15.92 -9.32
C GLN A 605 -39.93 15.24 -9.45
N PRO A 606 -40.75 15.21 -8.39
CA PRO A 606 -42.08 14.62 -8.44
C PRO A 606 -43.00 15.40 -9.39
N ARG A 607 -43.73 14.69 -10.24
CA ARG A 607 -44.71 15.23 -11.18
C ARG A 607 -46.00 14.42 -11.08
N ARG A 608 -47.14 15.01 -11.45
CA ARG A 608 -48.39 14.24 -11.60
C ARG A 608 -48.23 13.25 -12.76
N LEU A 609 -48.44 11.97 -12.48
CA LEU A 609 -48.25 10.87 -13.42
C LEU A 609 -49.39 9.86 -13.31
N SER A 610 -49.89 9.40 -14.46
CA SER A 610 -50.83 8.28 -14.55
C SER A 610 -50.04 6.97 -14.38
N LEU A 611 -50.27 6.26 -13.29
CA LEU A 611 -49.47 5.08 -12.92
C LEU A 611 -49.82 3.85 -13.76
N ASP A 612 -51.06 3.77 -14.24
CA ASP A 612 -51.53 2.81 -15.23
C ASP A 612 -50.81 2.98 -16.57
N GLU A 613 -50.73 4.20 -17.12
CA GLU A 613 -50.00 4.49 -18.36
C GLU A 613 -48.50 4.24 -18.20
N LEU A 614 -47.92 4.51 -17.02
CA LEU A 614 -46.52 4.16 -16.75
C LEU A 614 -46.32 2.64 -16.72
N CYS A 615 -47.16 1.91 -15.99
CA CYS A 615 -47.07 0.45 -15.88
C CYS A 615 -47.26 -0.25 -17.23
N GLN A 616 -48.20 0.23 -18.06
CA GLN A 616 -48.40 -0.27 -19.42
C GLN A 616 -47.17 -0.01 -20.30
N ARG A 617 -46.67 1.24 -20.34
CA ARG A 617 -45.45 1.58 -21.08
C ARG A 617 -44.25 0.73 -20.65
N LEU A 618 -44.02 0.53 -19.35
CA LEU A 618 -42.93 -0.30 -18.83
C LEU A 618 -43.05 -1.78 -19.25
N ALA A 619 -44.26 -2.33 -19.26
CA ALA A 619 -44.51 -3.70 -19.70
C ALA A 619 -44.25 -3.89 -21.21
N ASP A 620 -44.70 -2.93 -22.03
CA ASP A 620 -44.50 -2.96 -23.49
C ASP A 620 -43.02 -2.70 -23.85
N GLU A 621 -42.39 -1.68 -23.25
CA GLU A 621 -40.96 -1.37 -23.39
C GLU A 621 -40.09 -2.59 -23.04
N THR A 622 -40.35 -3.25 -21.91
CA THR A 622 -39.57 -4.43 -21.49
C THR A 622 -39.85 -5.65 -22.37
N THR A 623 -41.10 -5.88 -22.78
CA THR A 623 -41.45 -6.99 -23.68
C THR A 623 -40.76 -6.82 -25.04
N SER A 624 -40.70 -5.59 -25.56
CA SER A 624 -39.99 -5.26 -26.80
C SER A 624 -38.47 -5.41 -26.64
N ALA A 625 -37.87 -4.83 -25.60
CA ALA A 625 -36.43 -4.90 -25.33
C ALA A 625 -35.92 -6.33 -25.09
N THR A 626 -36.76 -7.20 -24.50
CA THR A 626 -36.43 -8.61 -24.27
C THR A 626 -36.88 -9.55 -25.39
N GLN A 627 -37.32 -9.00 -26.55
CA GLN A 627 -37.77 -9.75 -27.73
C GLN A 627 -38.88 -10.78 -27.43
N GLY A 628 -39.74 -10.49 -26.45
CA GLY A 628 -40.81 -11.39 -26.01
C GLY A 628 -40.34 -12.67 -25.30
N ARG A 629 -39.08 -12.74 -24.82
CA ARG A 629 -38.51 -13.92 -24.15
C ARG A 629 -39.41 -14.50 -23.05
N CYS A 630 -40.06 -13.63 -22.28
CA CYS A 630 -41.04 -13.98 -21.25
C CYS A 630 -42.23 -13.01 -21.39
N PRO A 631 -43.50 -13.47 -21.44
CA PRO A 631 -44.64 -12.57 -21.52
C PRO A 631 -44.87 -11.87 -20.17
N ILE A 632 -44.96 -10.54 -20.19
CA ILE A 632 -45.29 -9.74 -19.00
C ILE A 632 -46.81 -9.67 -18.87
N GLN A 633 -47.36 -10.27 -17.81
CA GLN A 633 -48.77 -10.18 -17.46
C GLN A 633 -49.00 -8.99 -16.53
N LEU A 634 -49.33 -7.83 -17.11
CA LEU A 634 -49.76 -6.68 -16.33
C LEU A 634 -51.16 -6.92 -15.74
N ARG A 635 -51.34 -6.64 -14.45
CA ARG A 635 -52.65 -6.60 -13.78
C ARG A 635 -52.76 -5.35 -12.92
N LEU A 636 -53.63 -4.43 -13.32
CA LEU A 636 -53.92 -3.21 -12.58
C LEU A 636 -55.13 -3.44 -11.68
N GLY A 637 -54.98 -3.15 -10.39
CA GLY A 637 -56.08 -3.00 -9.45
C GLY A 637 -56.67 -1.59 -9.50
N PRO A 638 -57.47 -1.17 -8.50
CA PRO A 638 -57.81 0.24 -8.35
C PRO A 638 -56.52 1.05 -8.13
N LEU A 639 -56.36 2.14 -8.88
CA LEU A 639 -55.25 3.07 -8.77
C LEU A 639 -55.78 4.51 -8.76
N PRO A 640 -55.06 5.47 -8.15
CA PRO A 640 -55.38 6.89 -8.29
C PRO A 640 -55.14 7.37 -9.72
N GLU A 641 -56.03 8.24 -10.21
CA GLU A 641 -55.95 8.83 -11.55
C GLU A 641 -54.62 9.57 -11.82
N LEU A 642 -54.10 10.28 -10.82
CA LEU A 642 -52.77 10.90 -10.88
C LEU A 642 -52.06 10.76 -9.53
N SER A 643 -50.79 10.37 -9.55
CA SER A 643 -49.90 10.36 -8.38
C SER A 643 -48.71 11.30 -8.58
N TRP A 644 -48.23 11.93 -7.50
CA TRP A 644 -46.98 12.68 -7.52
C TRP A 644 -45.79 11.71 -7.38
N CYS A 645 -45.10 11.44 -8.48
CA CYS A 645 -43.94 10.55 -8.53
C CYS A 645 -42.86 11.09 -9.48
N ASP A 646 -41.62 10.67 -9.28
CA ASP A 646 -40.53 10.94 -10.21
C ASP A 646 -40.47 9.83 -11.27
N GLU A 647 -40.93 10.11 -12.49
CA GLU A 647 -41.00 9.11 -13.57
C GLU A 647 -39.61 8.53 -13.90
N GLY A 648 -38.54 9.32 -13.76
CA GLY A 648 -37.17 8.85 -13.99
C GLY A 648 -36.78 7.78 -12.99
N LEU A 649 -36.89 8.09 -11.70
CA LEU A 649 -36.63 7.13 -10.62
C LEU A 649 -37.53 5.88 -10.71
N LEU A 650 -38.82 6.03 -11.04
CA LEU A 650 -39.71 4.87 -11.23
C LEU A 650 -39.28 3.99 -12.42
N ARG A 651 -38.85 4.59 -13.53
CA ARG A 651 -38.29 3.85 -14.67
C ARG A 651 -37.02 3.08 -14.26
N HIS A 652 -36.12 3.68 -13.48
CA HIS A 652 -34.95 2.96 -12.94
C HIS A 652 -35.34 1.80 -12.02
N VAL A 653 -36.39 1.94 -11.20
CA VAL A 653 -36.93 0.85 -10.36
C VAL A 653 -37.44 -0.30 -11.21
N PHE A 654 -38.45 -0.04 -12.06
CA PHE A 654 -39.17 -1.12 -12.72
C PHE A 654 -38.40 -1.75 -13.88
N ASN A 655 -37.55 -0.99 -14.59
CA ASN A 655 -36.66 -1.60 -15.59
C ASN A 655 -35.67 -2.57 -14.94
N ASN A 656 -35.16 -2.28 -13.74
CA ASN A 656 -34.31 -3.23 -13.01
C ASN A 656 -35.08 -4.46 -12.53
N LEU A 657 -36.30 -4.29 -11.99
CA LEU A 657 -37.09 -5.43 -11.51
C LEU A 657 -37.59 -6.34 -12.65
N LEU A 658 -38.20 -5.77 -13.68
CA LEU A 658 -38.74 -6.51 -14.83
C LEU A 658 -37.61 -7.16 -15.65
N SER A 659 -36.48 -6.46 -15.86
CA SER A 659 -35.31 -7.06 -16.53
C SER A 659 -34.75 -8.25 -15.76
N ASN A 660 -34.61 -8.16 -14.43
CA ASN A 660 -34.16 -9.29 -13.62
C ASN A 660 -35.16 -10.46 -13.68
N ALA A 661 -36.47 -10.20 -13.56
CA ALA A 661 -37.51 -11.21 -13.64
C ALA A 661 -37.47 -12.02 -14.96
N VAL A 662 -37.38 -11.34 -16.12
CA VAL A 662 -37.29 -11.99 -17.44
C VAL A 662 -35.95 -12.73 -17.63
N LYS A 663 -34.87 -12.18 -17.09
CA LYS A 663 -33.49 -12.67 -17.22
C LYS A 663 -33.22 -13.97 -16.44
N TYR A 664 -33.75 -14.07 -15.22
CA TYR A 664 -33.61 -15.26 -14.36
C TYR A 664 -34.75 -16.27 -14.51
N SER A 665 -35.83 -15.92 -15.23
CA SER A 665 -36.87 -16.86 -15.67
C SER A 665 -36.44 -17.73 -16.86
N LEU A 666 -37.02 -18.93 -16.93
CA LEU A 666 -37.01 -19.75 -18.13
C LEU A 666 -37.80 -19.05 -19.26
N ALA A 667 -37.35 -19.19 -20.50
CA ALA A 667 -38.03 -18.59 -21.65
C ALA A 667 -39.47 -19.13 -21.78
N GLY A 668 -40.43 -18.23 -22.07
CA GLY A 668 -41.87 -18.52 -22.12
C GLY A 668 -42.57 -18.53 -20.75
N ALA A 669 -41.86 -18.54 -19.63
CA ALA A 669 -42.49 -18.40 -18.31
C ALA A 669 -43.04 -16.97 -18.13
N PRO A 670 -44.28 -16.78 -17.65
CA PRO A 670 -44.85 -15.45 -17.46
C PRO A 670 -44.25 -14.75 -16.25
N VAL A 671 -43.94 -13.47 -16.43
CA VAL A 671 -43.65 -12.53 -15.33
C VAL A 671 -44.94 -11.80 -15.00
N GLU A 672 -45.43 -11.88 -13.77
CA GLU A 672 -46.59 -11.09 -13.35
C GLU A 672 -46.12 -9.73 -12.83
N PHE A 673 -46.63 -8.65 -13.43
CA PHE A 673 -46.46 -7.29 -12.92
C PHE A 673 -47.83 -6.80 -12.43
N ARG A 674 -47.93 -6.44 -11.17
CA ARG A 674 -49.18 -5.95 -10.56
C ARG A 674 -48.97 -4.58 -9.95
N ALA A 675 -49.98 -3.72 -10.05
CA ALA A 675 -50.01 -2.43 -9.37
C ALA A 675 -51.42 -2.15 -8.85
N GLU A 676 -51.56 -1.90 -7.56
CA GLU A 676 -52.84 -1.61 -6.90
C GLU A 676 -52.66 -0.66 -5.71
N GLN A 677 -53.66 0.17 -5.44
CA GLN A 677 -53.71 0.98 -4.22
C GLN A 677 -54.15 0.11 -3.04
N VAL A 678 -53.37 0.15 -1.95
CA VAL A 678 -53.73 -0.43 -0.66
C VAL A 678 -53.66 0.67 0.39
N ASP A 679 -54.81 0.99 0.99
CA ASP A 679 -54.99 2.11 1.92
C ASP A 679 -54.46 3.45 1.39
N ARG A 680 -53.26 3.85 1.82
CA ARG A 680 -52.55 5.09 1.48
C ARG A 680 -51.23 4.87 0.73
N GLU A 681 -51.01 3.67 0.22
CA GLU A 681 -49.82 3.31 -0.56
C GLU A 681 -50.24 2.74 -1.92
N VAL A 682 -49.38 2.89 -2.93
CA VAL A 682 -49.43 2.07 -4.15
C VAL A 682 -48.47 0.92 -3.97
N VAL A 683 -48.99 -0.30 -4.11
CA VAL A 683 -48.25 -1.54 -3.99
C VAL A 683 -48.01 -2.09 -5.39
N PHE A 684 -46.75 -2.10 -5.80
CA PHE A 684 -46.28 -2.71 -7.04
C PHE A 684 -45.64 -4.05 -6.72
N THR A 685 -46.02 -5.11 -7.43
CA THR A 685 -45.46 -6.46 -7.26
C THR A 685 -44.96 -6.97 -8.59
N VAL A 686 -43.67 -7.34 -8.65
CA VAL A 686 -43.07 -8.06 -9.78
C VAL A 686 -42.77 -9.48 -9.31
N GLN A 687 -43.42 -10.46 -9.93
CA GLN A 687 -43.26 -11.88 -9.61
C GLN A 687 -42.74 -12.66 -10.81
N ASP A 688 -41.67 -13.42 -10.61
CA ASP A 688 -41.09 -14.32 -11.59
C ASP A 688 -41.27 -15.81 -11.21
N ARG A 689 -40.88 -16.69 -12.13
CA ARG A 689 -40.82 -18.15 -11.94
C ARG A 689 -39.44 -18.67 -12.35
N GLY A 690 -38.40 -17.97 -11.88
CA GLY A 690 -37.01 -18.26 -12.16
C GLY A 690 -36.33 -19.15 -11.12
N LEU A 691 -35.00 -19.09 -11.10
CA LEU A 691 -34.12 -19.87 -10.21
C LEU A 691 -34.36 -19.67 -8.69
N GLY A 692 -35.12 -18.64 -8.32
CA GLY A 692 -35.22 -18.18 -6.93
C GLY A 692 -33.89 -17.71 -6.35
N ILE A 693 -33.87 -17.37 -5.07
CA ILE A 693 -32.72 -16.80 -4.37
C ILE A 693 -32.48 -17.57 -3.06
N PRO A 694 -31.28 -18.12 -2.81
CA PRO A 694 -30.91 -18.76 -1.55
C PRO A 694 -31.12 -17.82 -0.36
N THR A 695 -31.70 -18.31 0.74
CA THR A 695 -32.07 -17.50 1.91
C THR A 695 -30.88 -16.73 2.51
N GLU A 696 -29.68 -17.31 2.45
CA GLU A 696 -28.43 -16.66 2.87
C GLU A 696 -27.99 -15.48 2.00
N ASP A 697 -28.45 -15.42 0.74
CA ASP A 697 -28.19 -14.32 -0.21
C ASP A 697 -29.25 -13.20 -0.14
N GLN A 698 -30.48 -13.50 0.27
CA GLN A 698 -31.59 -12.52 0.23
C GLN A 698 -31.27 -11.23 1.00
N ALA A 699 -30.65 -11.34 2.18
CA ALA A 699 -30.26 -10.18 2.98
C ALA A 699 -29.08 -9.37 2.42
N ARG A 700 -28.20 -9.98 1.60
CA ARG A 700 -27.02 -9.30 1.02
C ARG A 700 -27.32 -8.64 -0.34
N LEU A 701 -28.36 -9.06 -1.06
CA LEU A 701 -28.69 -8.54 -2.40
C LEU A 701 -29.05 -7.04 -2.48
N PHE A 702 -29.37 -6.39 -1.36
CA PHE A 702 -29.55 -4.94 -1.29
C PHE A 702 -28.26 -4.16 -0.96
N GLN A 703 -27.14 -4.86 -0.80
CA GLN A 703 -25.80 -4.27 -0.70
C GLN A 703 -25.19 -4.10 -2.10
N ALA A 704 -24.40 -3.06 -2.31
CA ALA A 704 -23.81 -2.80 -3.62
C ALA A 704 -22.89 -3.95 -4.05
N PHE A 705 -22.97 -4.30 -5.34
CA PHE A 705 -22.15 -5.35 -5.99
C PHE A 705 -22.50 -6.79 -5.56
N ALA A 706 -23.50 -6.98 -4.69
CA ALA A 706 -23.95 -8.30 -4.29
C ALA A 706 -24.69 -9.03 -5.42
N ARG A 707 -24.49 -10.35 -5.49
CA ARG A 707 -25.11 -11.25 -6.47
C ARG A 707 -25.40 -12.59 -5.79
N GLY A 708 -26.51 -13.23 -6.17
CA GLY A 708 -26.88 -14.55 -5.65
C GLY A 708 -25.87 -15.62 -6.08
N SER A 709 -25.49 -16.50 -5.17
CA SER A 709 -24.54 -17.60 -5.39
C SER A 709 -24.94 -18.53 -6.53
N ASN A 710 -26.25 -18.72 -6.75
CA ASN A 710 -26.82 -19.58 -7.77
C ASN A 710 -26.83 -19.00 -9.21
N VAL A 711 -26.57 -17.70 -9.42
CA VAL A 711 -26.74 -17.08 -10.77
C VAL A 711 -25.60 -17.39 -11.76
N GLY A 712 -24.50 -17.97 -11.29
CA GLY A 712 -23.36 -18.40 -12.11
C GLY A 712 -22.80 -17.31 -13.02
N HIS A 713 -22.53 -17.66 -14.28
CA HIS A 713 -21.97 -16.77 -15.30
C HIS A 713 -22.98 -15.78 -15.92
N THR A 714 -24.22 -15.70 -15.41
CA THR A 714 -25.21 -14.75 -15.93
C THR A 714 -24.70 -13.30 -15.76
N PRO A 715 -24.60 -12.48 -16.82
CA PRO A 715 -23.95 -11.16 -16.75
C PRO A 715 -24.74 -10.16 -15.90
N GLY A 716 -24.07 -9.23 -15.21
CA GLY A 716 -24.73 -8.14 -14.47
C GLY A 716 -23.95 -7.59 -13.28
N THR A 717 -24.15 -6.28 -13.03
CA THR A 717 -23.36 -5.42 -12.14
C THR A 717 -23.57 -5.61 -10.64
N GLY A 718 -24.65 -6.27 -10.21
CA GLY A 718 -25.03 -6.28 -8.79
C GLY A 718 -25.46 -4.92 -8.22
N LEU A 719 -25.75 -3.93 -9.08
CA LEU A 719 -26.23 -2.60 -8.67
C LEU A 719 -27.75 -2.45 -8.67
N GLY A 720 -28.46 -3.19 -9.53
CA GLY A 720 -29.87 -2.94 -9.83
C GLY A 720 -30.82 -2.94 -8.62
N LEU A 721 -30.66 -3.88 -7.68
CA LEU A 721 -31.49 -3.93 -6.47
C LEU A 721 -31.15 -2.83 -5.45
N VAL A 722 -29.91 -2.32 -5.47
CA VAL A 722 -29.51 -1.16 -4.66
C VAL A 722 -30.10 0.12 -5.25
N ILE A 723 -30.03 0.28 -6.58
CA ILE A 723 -30.69 1.38 -7.29
C ILE A 723 -32.19 1.36 -7.00
N VAL A 724 -32.86 0.20 -7.08
CA VAL A 724 -34.26 0.03 -6.67
C VAL A 724 -34.48 0.53 -5.23
N GLN A 725 -33.72 0.01 -4.25
CA GLN A 725 -33.90 0.40 -2.85
C GLN A 725 -33.70 1.91 -2.64
N ARG A 726 -32.68 2.51 -3.26
CA ARG A 726 -32.40 3.95 -3.17
C ARG A 726 -33.50 4.80 -3.81
N CYS A 727 -33.95 4.46 -5.02
CA CYS A 727 -35.04 5.17 -5.73
C CYS A 727 -36.38 5.08 -4.98
N VAL A 728 -36.66 3.94 -4.36
CA VAL A 728 -37.85 3.73 -3.51
C VAL A 728 -37.73 4.50 -2.18
N THR A 729 -36.54 4.55 -1.58
CA THR A 729 -36.28 5.34 -0.37
C THR A 729 -36.44 6.85 -0.62
N LEU A 730 -36.05 7.36 -1.80
CA LEU A 730 -36.24 8.76 -2.19
C LEU A 730 -37.72 9.15 -2.30
N HIS A 731 -38.59 8.23 -2.76
CA HIS A 731 -40.05 8.38 -2.72
C HIS A 731 -40.64 8.23 -1.30
N GLY A 732 -39.82 7.92 -0.28
CA GLY A 732 -40.28 7.64 1.08
C GLY A 732 -40.99 6.28 1.23
N GLY A 733 -40.82 5.37 0.26
CA GLY A 733 -41.42 4.04 0.23
C GLY A 733 -40.54 2.93 0.82
N THR A 734 -41.01 1.69 0.69
CA THR A 734 -40.26 0.48 1.10
C THR A 734 -40.21 -0.55 -0.02
N VAL A 735 -39.16 -1.39 -0.02
CA VAL A 735 -39.05 -2.56 -0.90
C VAL A 735 -38.81 -3.82 -0.06
N SER A 736 -39.52 -4.88 -0.37
CA SER A 736 -39.39 -6.21 0.24
C SER A 736 -39.24 -7.28 -0.83
N LEU A 737 -38.43 -8.31 -0.56
CA LEU A 737 -38.20 -9.45 -1.44
C LEU A 737 -38.58 -10.74 -0.70
N ASP A 738 -39.35 -11.59 -1.36
CA ASP A 738 -39.69 -12.95 -0.94
C ASP A 738 -39.29 -13.92 -2.06
N SER A 739 -38.65 -15.03 -1.73
CA SER A 739 -38.17 -15.98 -2.73
C SER A 739 -37.92 -17.36 -2.12
N THR A 740 -38.28 -18.39 -2.89
CA THR A 740 -37.90 -19.78 -2.63
C THR A 740 -37.02 -20.27 -3.80
N PRO A 741 -35.85 -20.87 -3.55
CA PRO A 741 -35.02 -21.49 -4.58
C PRO A 741 -35.81 -22.46 -5.46
N ASP A 742 -35.49 -22.47 -6.76
CA ASP A 742 -36.14 -23.29 -7.80
C ASP A 742 -37.66 -23.10 -7.96
N VAL A 743 -38.25 -22.07 -7.33
CA VAL A 743 -39.67 -21.70 -7.46
C VAL A 743 -39.85 -20.30 -8.08
N GLY A 744 -39.04 -19.32 -7.66
CA GLY A 744 -39.04 -17.96 -8.19
C GLY A 744 -38.87 -16.87 -7.13
N THR A 745 -38.98 -15.62 -7.55
CA THR A 745 -38.87 -14.42 -6.71
C THR A 745 -40.09 -13.51 -6.86
N THR A 746 -40.54 -12.94 -5.75
CA THR A 746 -41.51 -11.86 -5.68
C THR A 746 -40.84 -10.63 -5.06
N VAL A 747 -40.82 -9.50 -5.79
CA VAL A 747 -40.37 -8.22 -5.25
C VAL A 747 -41.57 -7.29 -5.15
N THR A 748 -41.79 -6.73 -3.96
CA THR A 748 -42.87 -5.79 -3.67
C THR A 748 -42.29 -4.43 -3.34
N VAL A 749 -42.73 -3.39 -4.04
CA VAL A 749 -42.42 -1.98 -3.80
C VAL A 749 -43.69 -1.29 -3.31
N ARG A 750 -43.62 -0.59 -2.17
CA ARG A 750 -44.72 0.20 -1.60
C ARG A 750 -44.33 1.67 -1.60
N LEU A 751 -45.11 2.52 -2.26
CA LEU A 751 -44.88 3.96 -2.33
C LEU A 751 -46.04 4.72 -1.66
N PRO A 752 -45.78 5.69 -0.76
CA PRO A 752 -46.84 6.46 -0.11
C PRO A 752 -47.53 7.41 -1.08
N LEU A 753 -48.86 7.51 -0.99
CA LEU A 753 -49.65 8.46 -1.76
C LEU A 753 -49.47 9.89 -1.21
N LEU A 754 -48.76 10.71 -1.97
CA LEU A 754 -48.63 12.14 -1.72
C LEU A 754 -49.93 12.86 -2.11
N SER A 755 -50.77 13.16 -1.11
CA SER A 755 -52.08 13.76 -1.31
C SER A 755 -52.02 15.24 -1.72
N GLU A 756 -52.96 15.69 -2.56
CA GLU A 756 -53.03 17.05 -3.11
C GLU A 756 -53.04 18.20 -2.08
N ASN A 757 -53.38 17.93 -0.81
CA ASN A 757 -53.49 18.94 0.25
C ASN A 757 -52.16 19.29 0.95
N GLU A 758 -51.04 18.61 0.65
CA GLU A 758 -49.72 19.05 1.14
C GLU A 758 -49.04 19.93 0.07
N SER A 759 -49.00 21.25 0.31
CA SER A 759 -48.39 22.23 -0.60
C SER A 759 -46.95 21.86 -1.04
N ASP A 760 -46.55 22.28 -2.24
CA ASP A 760 -45.18 22.07 -2.78
C ASP A 760 -44.09 22.38 -1.76
N THR A 761 -44.23 23.53 -1.07
CA THR A 761 -43.32 23.99 -0.02
C THR A 761 -43.23 23.07 1.19
N SER A 762 -44.30 22.35 1.57
CA SER A 762 -44.26 21.37 2.67
C SER A 762 -43.61 20.05 2.27
N LEU A 763 -43.82 19.58 1.04
CA LEU A 763 -43.24 18.34 0.53
C LEU A 763 -41.72 18.48 0.36
N LEU A 764 -41.26 19.53 -0.32
CA LEU A 764 -39.83 19.84 -0.49
C LEU A 764 -39.12 20.07 0.85
N ARG A 765 -39.83 20.62 1.85
CA ARG A 765 -39.29 20.84 3.19
C ARG A 765 -39.14 19.53 3.98
N ARG A 766 -40.18 18.69 4.03
CA ARG A 766 -40.09 17.35 4.64
C ARG A 766 -39.02 16.48 3.97
N TRP A 767 -38.79 16.64 2.67
CA TRP A 767 -37.72 15.95 1.96
C TRP A 767 -36.33 16.41 2.43
N ARG A 768 -36.08 17.74 2.48
CA ARG A 768 -34.83 18.30 3.05
C ARG A 768 -34.60 17.90 4.52
N GLU A 769 -35.66 17.67 5.28
CA GLU A 769 -35.61 17.25 6.69
C GLU A 769 -35.46 15.71 6.86
N ARG A 770 -35.53 14.92 5.78
CA ARG A 770 -35.39 13.44 5.80
C ARG A 770 -34.08 12.90 5.22
N VAL A 771 -33.37 13.66 4.40
CA VAL A 771 -32.04 13.28 3.92
C VAL A 771 -31.03 13.41 5.08
N PRO A 772 -30.26 12.35 5.44
CA PRO A 772 -29.27 12.46 6.49
C PRO A 772 -28.12 13.36 6.02
N THR A 773 -28.01 14.56 6.58
CA THR A 773 -26.83 15.40 6.38
C THR A 773 -25.64 14.78 7.11
N THR A 774 -24.77 14.09 6.38
CA THR A 774 -23.47 13.67 6.90
C THR A 774 -22.67 14.92 7.28
N SER A 775 -22.42 15.09 8.57
CA SER A 775 -21.49 16.09 9.08
C SER A 775 -20.08 15.82 8.59
N THR A 776 -19.36 16.89 8.26
CA THR A 776 -17.95 16.91 7.82
C THR A 776 -17.00 16.19 8.76
#